data_AF-A0A938KWZ2-F1
#
_entry.id   AF-A0A938KWZ2-F1
#
_cell.length_a   1.000
_cell.length_b   1.000
_cell.length_c   1.000
_cell.angle_alpha   90.00
_cell.angle_beta   90.00
_cell.angle_gamma   90.00
#
_symmetry.space_group_name_H-M   'P 1'
#
loop_
_entity.id
_entity.type
_entity.pdbx_description
1 polymer ?
#
loop_
_entity_poly.entity_id
_entity_poly.type
_entity_poly.pdbx_seq_one_letter_code
_entity_poly.pdbx_strand_id
1 'polypeptide(L)'
;MDKVSYVGNADVSAIDHLYQQYRKDPASVDIGWAKFFEGFEFAQTNYEQGGIPENFVKEFKVINLINGYRSRGHLFTRTNPVRERRKHTPTLEIEHFGLSDADLNEVFQAGEQIGIGAAKLSDIIAHLELTYCQSIGIEYMYMRDPERIDWFRNKIELSNRPVFDPKRKKKIYEKLNQATGFEAFLGKKFVGQKRFSIEGGEGLIPALDTLVHKGAALGVEYFVMGMAHRGRLNTLANIFEKRPRDIFREFEGKEFDYETTFDGDVKYHQGFTSHIELENGKQIGLTLAPNPSHLEAVNTVVEGIARAKIDHVFGSEDKVCPVLIHGDAAVAGQGIVYETIQMAGLDGYRTGGTVHIVVNNQVGFTTNYLDGRTSTYCTDVAKTTLCPVFHVNGDDIEAVVTTIEIAMEYRQAFHRDIFIDLLCYRKYGHNEGDEPKFTQPKLYNIIAKHPNPREIYMEQLQREALLNADEAKQIEQHYQQFLEDEYEASRSRDKALVYDFLSLTWKDYRHGKAEDFDKSPQTGIGKKQLLELGRKLATLPEGKKYFRKIAKIFEDRLAAIESDKLDWGSAEMLAYATLLAEGHAVRISGQDVERGTFSHRHAVVKTEDTEEEVLTLNHLQEKQAPFSIYNSLLSEYGVLGFEYGYSLANPSGLTIWEAQFGDFFNGAQIMVDQFISAGEDKWATQSGLVLLLPHGYEGQGAEHSSGRMERFLQQCADLNMQVVNTSTPANHFHLLRRQIKRDFRKPLVVFSPKMLLRYPDATSSLDEMAKGCFQEVMDDPTAVAKNIDTIVLCSGKFYYEMKVKAAELGVKNMAFVRIEQLYPLPTAQIEAILAKYKAKNVLWAQEEPANMGAWMHMAMNLRHLPLVGICRTASAASAEGSKKLHEIRLKKLFTDLFAYAK
;
A
#
# COMPACT_ATOMS: atom_id res chain seq x y z
N MET A 1 68.89 0.91 38.73
CA MET A 1 69.16 -0.26 39.57
C MET A 1 67.83 -0.93 39.84
N ASP A 2 67.63 -2.16 39.38
CA ASP A 2 66.41 -2.92 39.64
C ASP A 2 66.22 -3.07 41.16
N LYS A 3 65.05 -2.65 41.65
CA LYS A 3 64.72 -2.63 43.09
C LYS A 3 64.55 -4.04 43.71
N VAL A 4 64.79 -5.11 42.94
CA VAL A 4 64.56 -6.52 43.36
C VAL A 4 65.79 -7.41 43.07
N SER A 5 66.98 -6.82 42.89
CA SER A 5 68.18 -7.58 42.46
C SER A 5 68.67 -8.64 43.46
N TYR A 6 68.25 -8.60 44.73
CA TYR A 6 68.63 -9.59 45.74
C TYR A 6 67.86 -10.92 45.61
N VAL A 7 66.65 -10.90 45.03
CA VAL A 7 65.88 -12.12 44.72
C VAL A 7 66.31 -12.71 43.38
N GLY A 8 66.55 -11.86 42.38
CA GLY A 8 66.94 -12.29 41.03
C GLY A 8 68.35 -12.89 40.90
N ASN A 9 69.22 -12.69 41.90
CA ASN A 9 70.59 -13.23 41.93
C ASN A 9 70.79 -14.33 42.99
N ALA A 10 69.75 -14.74 43.70
CA ALA A 10 69.83 -15.76 44.74
C ALA A 10 69.68 -17.19 44.16
N ASP A 11 70.34 -18.17 44.80
CA ASP A 11 70.23 -19.57 44.41
C ASP A 11 68.79 -20.07 44.63
N VAL A 12 68.18 -20.59 43.58
CA VAL A 12 66.77 -21.02 43.57
C VAL A 12 66.52 -22.12 44.59
N SER A 13 67.49 -23.02 44.80
CA SER A 13 67.41 -24.12 45.76
C SER A 13 67.44 -23.61 47.20
N ALA A 14 68.16 -22.50 47.46
CA ALA A 14 68.20 -21.86 48.77
C ALA A 14 66.89 -21.14 49.11
N ILE A 15 66.27 -20.46 48.14
CA ILE A 15 64.94 -19.84 48.31
C ILE A 15 63.87 -20.91 48.56
N ASP A 16 63.88 -22.01 47.81
CA ASP A 16 62.93 -23.11 48.01
C ASP A 16 63.10 -23.76 49.40
N HIS A 17 64.34 -23.95 49.86
CA HIS A 17 64.59 -24.46 51.21
C HIS A 17 64.04 -23.54 52.31
N LEU A 18 64.26 -22.23 52.18
CA LEU A 18 63.72 -21.23 53.11
C LEU A 18 62.18 -21.20 53.07
N TYR A 19 61.57 -21.36 51.88
CA TYR A 19 60.12 -21.43 51.76
C TYR A 19 59.55 -22.70 52.42
N GLN A 20 60.21 -23.86 52.27
CA GLN A 20 59.81 -25.10 52.95
C GLN A 20 59.99 -25.03 54.48
N GLN A 21 60.98 -24.28 54.97
CA GLN A 21 61.10 -23.98 56.40
C GLN A 21 59.96 -23.06 56.88
N TYR A 22 59.71 -21.97 56.17
CA TYR A 22 58.59 -21.05 56.44
C TYR A 22 57.24 -21.78 56.52
N ARG A 23 56.96 -22.70 55.59
CA ARG A 23 55.71 -23.50 55.58
C ARG A 23 55.56 -24.42 56.79
N LYS A 24 56.66 -24.82 57.44
CA LYS A 24 56.63 -25.64 58.66
C LYS A 24 56.48 -24.78 59.91
N ASP A 25 57.17 -23.65 59.96
CA ASP A 25 57.08 -22.67 61.03
C ASP A 25 57.50 -21.27 60.52
N PRO A 26 56.58 -20.30 60.43
CA PRO A 26 56.87 -18.95 59.94
C PRO A 26 57.92 -18.20 60.78
N ALA A 27 58.10 -18.56 62.05
CA ALA A 27 59.11 -17.95 62.93
C ALA A 27 60.51 -18.55 62.75
N SER A 28 60.64 -19.63 61.97
CA SER A 28 61.91 -20.32 61.71
C SER A 28 62.79 -19.66 60.64
N VAL A 29 62.25 -18.68 59.92
CA VAL A 29 62.97 -17.87 58.93
C VAL A 29 63.09 -16.41 59.41
N ASP A 30 64.07 -15.68 58.88
CA ASP A 30 64.23 -14.25 59.18
C ASP A 30 62.95 -13.46 58.83
N ILE A 31 62.66 -12.41 59.61
CA ILE A 31 61.43 -11.63 59.47
C ILE A 31 61.23 -11.02 58.08
N GLY A 32 62.33 -10.69 57.37
CA GLY A 32 62.27 -10.22 55.99
C GLY A 32 61.77 -11.28 55.02
N TRP A 33 62.24 -12.52 55.19
CA TRP A 33 61.78 -13.68 54.40
C TRP A 33 60.38 -14.13 54.80
N ALA A 34 60.03 -14.08 56.09
CA ALA A 34 58.67 -14.36 56.55
C ALA A 34 57.65 -13.41 55.92
N LYS A 35 57.94 -12.10 55.90
CA LYS A 35 57.12 -11.06 55.24
C LYS A 35 57.04 -11.24 53.72
N PHE A 36 58.16 -11.63 53.09
CA PHE A 36 58.21 -11.91 51.66
C PHE A 36 57.36 -13.14 51.29
N PHE A 37 57.48 -14.24 52.05
CA PHE A 37 56.67 -15.44 51.83
C PHE A 37 55.21 -15.26 52.23
N GLU A 38 54.90 -14.45 53.25
CA GLU A 38 53.53 -14.03 53.58
C GLU A 38 52.91 -13.26 52.40
N GLY A 39 53.65 -12.32 51.79
CA GLY A 39 53.22 -11.61 50.59
C GLY A 39 53.12 -12.51 49.34
N PHE A 40 54.03 -13.49 49.20
CA PHE A 40 54.03 -14.47 48.12
C PHE A 40 52.88 -15.46 48.26
N GLU A 41 52.60 -15.97 49.46
CA GLU A 41 51.42 -16.79 49.74
C GLU A 41 50.16 -15.96 49.60
N PHE A 42 50.10 -14.70 50.04
CA PHE A 42 48.97 -13.80 49.79
C PHE A 42 48.74 -13.57 48.29
N ALA A 43 49.80 -13.43 47.48
CA ALA A 43 49.71 -13.29 46.03
C ALA A 43 49.39 -14.60 45.30
N GLN A 44 49.81 -15.76 45.83
CA GLN A 44 49.39 -17.09 45.37
C GLN A 44 48.02 -17.52 45.91
N THR A 45 47.55 -16.88 46.99
CA THR A 45 46.22 -17.10 47.54
C THR A 45 45.25 -16.53 46.54
N ASN A 46 44.75 -17.43 45.69
CA ASN A 46 43.70 -17.12 44.77
C ASN A 46 42.45 -16.77 45.60
N TYR A 47 42.16 -15.47 45.75
CA TYR A 47 40.86 -14.99 46.23
C TYR A 47 39.71 -15.31 45.24
N GLU A 48 39.95 -16.18 44.25
CA GLU A 48 38.94 -16.81 43.38
C GLU A 48 38.09 -17.88 44.09
N GLN A 49 38.24 -18.09 45.40
CA GLN A 49 37.28 -18.82 46.23
C GLN A 49 36.16 -17.94 46.83
N GLY A 50 35.84 -16.83 46.16
CA GLY A 50 34.58 -16.12 46.31
C GLY A 50 33.72 -16.30 45.06
N GLY A 51 33.44 -17.55 44.68
CA GLY A 51 32.47 -17.82 43.61
C GLY A 51 31.16 -17.10 43.92
N ILE A 52 30.54 -16.50 42.90
CA ILE A 52 29.17 -15.99 42.99
C ILE A 52 28.33 -17.09 43.67
N PRO A 53 27.60 -16.81 44.78
CA PRO A 53 26.82 -17.83 45.46
C PRO A 53 25.95 -18.60 44.46
N GLU A 54 25.92 -19.93 44.57
CA GLU A 54 25.23 -20.78 43.59
C GLU A 54 23.78 -20.33 43.36
N ASN A 55 23.10 -19.90 44.43
CA ASN A 55 21.76 -19.31 44.37
C ASN A 55 21.69 -18.07 43.46
N PHE A 56 22.70 -17.18 43.50
CA PHE A 56 22.75 -15.98 42.66
C PHE A 56 23.05 -16.32 41.19
N VAL A 57 23.83 -17.37 40.93
CA VAL A 57 24.00 -17.90 39.57
C VAL A 57 22.69 -18.49 39.05
N LYS A 58 21.94 -19.22 39.89
CA LYS A 58 20.63 -19.78 39.52
C LYS A 58 19.59 -18.68 39.25
N GLU A 59 19.60 -17.56 39.97
CA GLU A 59 18.74 -16.40 39.67
C GLU A 59 18.91 -15.91 38.22
N PHE A 60 20.15 -15.76 37.74
CA PHE A 60 20.39 -15.38 36.34
C PHE A 60 19.93 -16.45 35.34
N LYS A 61 20.05 -17.74 35.70
CA LYS A 61 19.51 -18.83 34.86
C LYS A 61 17.99 -18.77 34.75
N VAL A 62 17.29 -18.44 35.85
CA VAL A 62 15.83 -18.23 35.85
C VAL A 62 15.46 -16.97 35.04
N ILE A 63 16.23 -15.89 35.13
CA ILE A 63 16.04 -14.71 34.25
C ILE A 63 16.23 -15.09 32.77
N ASN A 64 17.23 -15.91 32.45
CA ASN A 64 17.45 -16.41 31.09
C ASN A 64 16.28 -17.30 30.61
N LEU A 65 15.70 -18.12 31.51
CA LEU A 65 14.49 -18.89 31.23
C LEU A 65 13.31 -17.96 30.89
N ILE A 66 13.05 -16.94 31.72
CA ILE A 66 12.01 -15.92 31.46
C ILE A 66 12.20 -15.27 30.09
N ASN A 67 13.44 -14.86 29.76
CA ASN A 67 13.77 -14.28 28.47
C ASN A 67 13.63 -15.30 27.32
N GLY A 68 13.87 -16.58 27.59
CA GLY A 68 13.54 -17.69 26.70
C GLY A 68 12.04 -17.68 26.35
N TYR A 69 11.16 -17.72 27.33
CA TYR A 69 9.70 -17.67 27.10
C TYR A 69 9.27 -16.41 26.34
N ARG A 70 9.80 -15.23 26.68
CA ARG A 70 9.51 -13.97 25.98
C ARG A 70 9.92 -13.98 24.50
N SER A 71 11.10 -14.53 24.21
CA SER A 71 11.68 -14.50 22.87
C SER A 71 11.17 -15.61 21.97
N ARG A 72 10.87 -16.79 22.53
CA ARG A 72 10.57 -17.99 21.73
C ARG A 72 9.43 -18.85 22.26
N GLY A 73 8.69 -18.40 23.29
CA GLY A 73 7.45 -19.03 23.78
C GLY A 73 6.40 -19.21 22.70
N HIS A 74 6.29 -18.25 21.77
CA HIS A 74 5.39 -18.33 20.62
C HIS A 74 5.60 -19.60 19.76
N LEU A 75 6.79 -20.22 19.76
CA LEU A 75 7.09 -21.49 19.07
C LEU A 75 6.44 -22.71 19.75
N PHE A 76 6.04 -22.62 21.02
CA PHE A 76 5.52 -23.73 21.84
C PHE A 76 4.04 -23.54 22.23
N THR A 77 3.33 -22.68 21.50
CA THR A 77 1.92 -22.34 21.77
C THR A 77 0.92 -23.42 21.34
N ARG A 78 -0.26 -23.41 21.97
CA ARG A 78 -1.45 -24.21 21.61
C ARG A 78 -2.36 -23.46 20.64
N THR A 79 -1.75 -22.89 19.59
CA THR A 79 -2.42 -21.98 18.64
C THR A 79 -3.09 -22.67 17.46
N ASN A 80 -2.78 -23.94 17.19
CA ASN A 80 -3.26 -24.62 15.98
C ASN A 80 -4.51 -25.47 16.29
N PRO A 81 -5.67 -25.19 15.64
CA PRO A 81 -6.91 -25.89 15.95
C PRO A 81 -6.98 -27.33 15.40
N VAL A 82 -6.34 -27.60 14.25
CA VAL A 82 -6.55 -28.85 13.49
C VAL A 82 -5.26 -29.56 13.05
N ARG A 83 -4.09 -29.03 13.40
CA ARG A 83 -2.79 -29.67 13.12
C ARG A 83 -1.90 -29.69 14.36
N GLU A 84 -1.03 -30.69 14.41
CA GLU A 84 0.09 -30.70 15.34
C GLU A 84 1.09 -29.58 15.01
N ARG A 85 1.63 -28.95 16.06
CA ARG A 85 2.68 -27.93 15.93
C ARG A 85 4.00 -28.55 15.47
N ARG A 86 4.82 -27.75 14.77
CA ARG A 86 6.18 -28.15 14.41
C ARG A 86 7.01 -28.35 15.69
N LYS A 87 7.92 -29.33 15.67
CA LYS A 87 8.89 -29.52 16.75
C LYS A 87 10.04 -28.53 16.57
N HIS A 88 10.34 -27.76 17.60
CA HIS A 88 11.40 -26.76 17.61
C HIS A 88 12.48 -27.12 18.64
N THR A 89 13.74 -26.87 18.30
CA THR A 89 14.90 -27.11 19.17
C THR A 89 15.79 -25.86 19.21
N PRO A 90 16.38 -25.50 20.36
CA PRO A 90 16.19 -26.13 21.67
C PRO A 90 14.76 -25.95 22.22
N THR A 91 14.35 -26.73 23.22
CA THR A 91 13.02 -26.63 23.87
C THR A 91 13.03 -25.58 24.99
N LEU A 92 11.91 -25.37 25.69
CA LEU A 92 11.85 -24.51 26.89
C LEU A 92 12.11 -25.29 28.20
N GLU A 93 12.62 -26.52 28.10
CA GLU A 93 13.02 -27.34 29.23
C GLU A 93 14.15 -26.68 30.03
N ILE A 94 14.09 -26.80 31.36
CA ILE A 94 14.93 -26.06 32.31
C ILE A 94 16.42 -26.43 32.18
N GLU A 95 16.70 -27.64 31.72
CA GLU A 95 18.04 -28.18 31.46
C GLU A 95 18.79 -27.36 30.41
N HIS A 96 18.08 -26.82 29.42
CA HIS A 96 18.68 -25.93 28.41
C HIS A 96 19.12 -24.58 28.98
N PHE A 97 18.67 -24.23 30.19
CA PHE A 97 19.06 -23.02 30.91
C PHE A 97 20.02 -23.34 32.08
N GLY A 98 20.48 -24.60 32.20
CA GLY A 98 21.41 -25.04 33.23
C GLY A 98 20.77 -25.21 34.62
N LEU A 99 19.46 -25.44 34.66
CA LEU A 99 18.67 -25.77 35.84
C LEU A 99 18.32 -27.28 35.82
N SER A 100 17.85 -27.81 36.93
CA SER A 100 17.51 -29.22 37.13
C SER A 100 16.19 -29.37 37.90
N ASP A 101 15.61 -30.58 37.90
CA ASP A 101 14.37 -30.87 38.63
C ASP A 101 14.45 -30.53 40.13
N ALA A 102 15.65 -30.56 40.73
CA ALA A 102 15.84 -30.18 42.13
C ALA A 102 15.52 -28.71 42.39
N ASP A 103 15.69 -27.84 41.37
CA ASP A 103 15.49 -26.40 41.48
C ASP A 103 14.00 -26.00 41.43
N LEU A 104 13.10 -26.90 41.00
CA LEU A 104 11.67 -26.61 40.81
C LEU A 104 10.98 -26.09 42.08
N ASN A 105 11.40 -26.57 43.25
CA ASN A 105 10.84 -26.17 44.53
C ASN A 105 11.62 -25.04 45.23
N GLU A 106 12.73 -24.57 44.66
CA GLU A 106 13.49 -23.43 45.16
C GLU A 106 12.77 -22.12 44.81
N VAL A 107 12.87 -21.12 45.70
CA VAL A 107 12.23 -19.81 45.54
C VAL A 107 13.24 -18.83 44.94
N PHE A 108 12.83 -18.15 43.88
CA PHE A 108 13.65 -17.19 43.13
C PHE A 108 13.02 -15.80 43.17
N GLN A 109 13.86 -14.78 43.39
CA GLN A 109 13.48 -13.37 43.29
C GLN A 109 13.18 -12.96 41.84
N ALA A 110 13.71 -13.70 40.85
CA ALA A 110 13.41 -13.50 39.44
C ALA A 110 11.91 -13.46 39.09
N GLY A 111 11.02 -14.04 39.92
CA GLY A 111 9.57 -13.93 39.75
C GLY A 111 9.03 -12.49 39.81
N GLU A 112 9.75 -11.54 40.41
CA GLU A 112 9.41 -10.11 40.35
C GLU A 112 9.41 -9.56 38.92
N GLN A 113 10.24 -10.11 38.02
CA GLN A 113 10.35 -9.68 36.61
C GLN A 113 9.08 -9.95 35.78
N ILE A 114 8.19 -10.80 36.29
CA ILE A 114 6.91 -11.18 35.68
C ILE A 114 5.72 -10.83 36.60
N GLY A 115 5.96 -10.01 37.64
CA GLY A 115 4.90 -9.44 38.48
C GLY A 115 4.28 -10.38 39.52
N ILE A 116 4.84 -11.57 39.77
CA ILE A 116 4.30 -12.52 40.76
C ILE A 116 5.06 -12.50 42.10
N GLY A 117 6.08 -11.66 42.23
CA GLY A 117 6.95 -11.61 43.41
C GLY A 117 7.93 -12.79 43.48
N ALA A 118 8.61 -12.94 44.61
CA ALA A 118 9.46 -14.11 44.86
C ALA A 118 8.61 -15.40 44.89
N ALA A 119 8.89 -16.33 43.99
CA ALA A 119 8.06 -17.51 43.76
C ALA A 119 8.91 -18.76 43.49
N LYS A 120 8.32 -19.95 43.64
CA LYS A 120 9.00 -21.19 43.27
C LYS A 120 9.27 -21.23 41.76
N LEU A 121 10.35 -21.87 41.33
CA LEU A 121 10.61 -22.06 39.90
C LEU A 121 9.43 -22.74 39.19
N SER A 122 8.76 -23.71 39.82
CA SER A 122 7.53 -24.34 39.28
C SER A 122 6.42 -23.34 38.99
N ASP A 123 6.23 -22.36 39.89
CA ASP A 123 5.17 -21.36 39.78
C ASP A 123 5.53 -20.30 38.73
N ILE A 124 6.81 -19.94 38.64
CA ILE A 124 7.36 -19.08 37.57
C ILE A 124 7.13 -19.74 36.20
N ILE A 125 7.47 -21.02 36.04
CA ILE A 125 7.27 -21.77 34.79
C ILE A 125 5.78 -21.82 34.44
N ALA A 126 4.91 -22.17 35.39
CA ALA A 126 3.47 -22.22 35.16
C ALA A 126 2.91 -20.86 34.70
N HIS A 127 3.36 -19.75 35.31
CA HIS A 127 2.97 -18.39 34.88
C HIS A 127 3.46 -18.08 33.45
N LEU A 128 4.71 -18.42 33.13
CA LEU A 128 5.28 -18.22 31.80
C LEU A 128 4.59 -19.06 30.72
N GLU A 129 4.26 -20.32 31.03
CA GLU A 129 3.49 -21.20 30.14
C GLU A 129 2.08 -20.66 29.89
N LEU A 130 1.39 -20.16 30.92
CA LEU A 130 0.08 -19.53 30.79
C LEU A 130 0.13 -18.24 29.98
N THR A 131 1.21 -17.47 30.13
CA THR A 131 1.38 -16.17 29.48
C THR A 131 1.77 -16.30 28.00
N TYR A 132 2.76 -17.16 27.68
CA TYR A 132 3.42 -17.17 26.36
C TYR A 132 3.16 -18.42 25.52
N CYS A 133 2.57 -19.49 26.08
CA CYS A 133 2.49 -20.82 25.44
C CYS A 133 1.06 -21.40 25.34
N GLN A 134 0.01 -20.63 25.65
CA GLN A 134 -1.39 -21.08 25.48
C GLN A 134 -1.92 -20.74 24.08
N SER A 135 -3.16 -20.23 24.00
CA SER A 135 -3.85 -19.89 22.75
C SER A 135 -3.33 -18.63 22.06
N ILE A 136 -2.45 -17.86 22.71
CA ILE A 136 -1.83 -16.65 22.17
C ILE A 136 -0.30 -16.82 22.20
N GLY A 137 0.31 -16.73 21.03
CA GLY A 137 1.74 -16.46 20.85
C GLY A 137 1.97 -15.01 20.49
N ILE A 138 3.08 -14.45 20.93
CA ILE A 138 3.47 -13.08 20.57
C ILE A 138 4.93 -13.05 20.12
N GLU A 139 5.19 -12.38 19.00
CA GLU A 139 6.52 -12.00 18.57
C GLU A 139 6.66 -10.46 18.63
N TYR A 140 7.55 -9.99 19.50
CA TYR A 140 7.75 -8.55 19.72
C TYR A 140 9.18 -8.19 20.13
N MET A 141 9.95 -9.14 20.65
CA MET A 141 11.31 -8.92 21.17
C MET A 141 12.34 -8.44 20.12
N TYR A 142 12.03 -8.51 18.82
CA TYR A 142 12.88 -7.94 17.76
C TYR A 142 12.66 -6.42 17.57
N MET A 143 11.64 -5.84 18.21
CA MET A 143 11.50 -4.39 18.26
C MET A 143 12.73 -3.77 18.93
N ARG A 144 13.12 -2.58 18.49
CA ARG A 144 14.30 -1.86 19.00
C ARG A 144 13.95 -0.81 20.05
N ASP A 145 12.67 -0.54 20.23
CA ASP A 145 12.15 0.53 21.07
C ASP A 145 11.80 -0.02 22.46
N PRO A 146 12.55 0.38 23.51
CA PRO A 146 12.33 -0.14 24.87
C PRO A 146 10.94 0.17 25.42
N GLU A 147 10.39 1.36 25.11
CA GLU A 147 9.07 1.77 25.60
C GLU A 147 7.98 0.85 25.04
N ARG A 148 8.05 0.53 23.75
CA ARG A 148 7.12 -0.41 23.11
C ARG A 148 7.28 -1.84 23.62
N ILE A 149 8.50 -2.29 23.89
CA ILE A 149 8.77 -3.62 24.46
C ILE A 149 8.18 -3.73 25.86
N ASP A 150 8.39 -2.71 26.70
CA ASP A 150 7.86 -2.68 28.07
C ASP A 150 6.33 -2.52 28.08
N TRP A 151 5.77 -1.75 27.15
CA TRP A 151 4.32 -1.66 26.95
C TRP A 151 3.71 -3.03 26.66
N PHE A 152 4.29 -3.80 25.72
CA PHE A 152 3.81 -5.15 25.44
C PHE A 152 3.97 -6.08 26.62
N ARG A 153 5.14 -6.05 27.29
CA ARG A 153 5.37 -6.84 28.50
C ARG A 153 4.25 -6.60 29.50
N ASN A 154 3.94 -5.34 29.80
CA ASN A 154 2.87 -5.01 30.72
C ASN A 154 1.50 -5.48 30.23
N LYS A 155 1.19 -5.32 28.93
CA LYS A 155 -0.13 -5.68 28.39
C LYS A 155 -0.39 -7.19 28.28
N ILE A 156 0.66 -8.00 28.08
CA ILE A 156 0.51 -9.44 27.93
C ILE A 156 0.50 -10.20 29.25
N GLU A 157 1.00 -9.60 30.35
CA GLU A 157 0.89 -10.19 31.69
C GLU A 157 -0.57 -10.50 32.02
N LEU A 158 -0.81 -11.68 32.61
CA LEU A 158 -2.16 -12.22 32.82
C LEU A 158 -3.07 -11.27 33.63
N SER A 159 -2.51 -10.57 34.61
CA SER A 159 -3.25 -9.62 35.46
C SER A 159 -3.79 -8.41 34.69
N ASN A 160 -3.20 -8.10 33.53
CA ASN A 160 -3.49 -6.91 32.75
C ASN A 160 -4.30 -7.21 31.48
N ARG A 161 -4.61 -8.49 31.23
CA ARG A 161 -5.45 -8.89 30.10
C ARG A 161 -6.91 -8.48 30.35
N PRO A 162 -7.68 -8.18 29.28
CA PRO A 162 -9.10 -7.89 29.40
C PRO A 162 -9.85 -9.03 30.11
N VAL A 163 -10.70 -8.68 31.07
CA VAL A 163 -11.64 -9.60 31.71
C VAL A 163 -13.02 -9.39 31.10
N PHE A 164 -13.61 -10.45 30.56
CA PHE A 164 -14.91 -10.38 29.90
C PHE A 164 -16.05 -10.63 30.88
N ASP A 165 -16.96 -9.67 31.00
CA ASP A 165 -18.19 -9.86 31.74
C ASP A 165 -19.16 -10.80 31.00
N PRO A 166 -20.17 -11.38 31.69
CA PRO A 166 -21.14 -12.29 31.07
C PRO A 166 -21.90 -11.70 29.87
N LYS A 167 -22.21 -10.39 29.88
CA LYS A 167 -22.93 -9.74 28.76
C LYS A 167 -22.06 -9.76 27.51
N ARG A 168 -20.77 -9.42 27.67
CA ARG A 168 -19.80 -9.40 26.58
C ARG A 168 -19.55 -10.78 26.01
N LYS A 169 -19.41 -11.79 26.86
CA LYS A 169 -19.29 -13.20 26.42
C LYS A 169 -20.50 -13.65 25.59
N LYS A 170 -21.72 -13.31 26.01
CA LYS A 170 -22.95 -13.57 25.22
C LYS A 170 -22.95 -12.85 23.87
N LYS A 171 -22.55 -11.58 23.82
CA LYS A 171 -22.46 -10.82 22.55
C LYS A 171 -21.44 -11.42 21.58
N ILE A 172 -20.30 -11.90 22.09
CA ILE A 172 -19.30 -12.62 21.29
C ILE A 172 -19.92 -13.89 20.69
N TYR A 173 -20.68 -14.65 21.48
CA TYR A 173 -21.40 -15.83 21.01
C TYR A 173 -22.47 -15.49 19.95
N GLU A 174 -23.22 -14.41 20.12
CA GLU A 174 -24.20 -13.94 19.12
C GLU A 174 -23.52 -13.65 17.78
N LYS A 175 -22.35 -13.00 17.77
CA LYS A 175 -21.58 -12.72 16.55
C LYS A 175 -21.07 -14.00 15.87
N LEU A 176 -20.62 -15.00 16.63
CA LEU A 176 -20.28 -16.32 16.09
C LEU A 176 -21.50 -17.04 15.50
N ASN A 177 -22.65 -16.93 16.16
CA ASN A 177 -23.89 -17.50 15.67
C ASN A 177 -24.34 -16.82 14.36
N GLN A 178 -24.22 -15.49 14.26
CA GLN A 178 -24.47 -14.77 13.02
C GLN A 178 -23.53 -15.24 11.90
N ALA A 179 -22.24 -15.38 12.19
CA ALA A 179 -21.25 -15.86 11.22
C ALA A 179 -21.59 -17.27 10.69
N THR A 180 -21.84 -18.21 11.61
CA THR A 180 -22.14 -19.61 11.29
C THR A 180 -23.49 -19.77 10.60
N GLY A 181 -24.52 -19.10 11.12
CA GLY A 181 -25.89 -19.15 10.60
C GLY A 181 -26.00 -18.59 9.19
N PHE A 182 -25.27 -17.51 8.88
CA PHE A 182 -25.25 -16.91 7.54
C PHE A 182 -24.65 -17.87 6.50
N GLU A 183 -23.52 -18.50 6.81
CA GLU A 183 -22.88 -19.49 5.93
C GLU A 183 -23.76 -20.72 5.71
N ALA A 184 -24.34 -21.26 6.79
CA ALA A 184 -25.26 -22.40 6.71
C ALA A 184 -26.49 -22.07 5.85
N PHE A 185 -27.02 -20.85 5.98
CA PHE A 185 -28.15 -20.38 5.18
C PHE A 185 -27.79 -20.29 3.69
N LEU A 186 -26.65 -19.67 3.35
CA LEU A 186 -26.16 -19.61 1.98
C LEU A 186 -25.95 -21.00 1.37
N GLY A 187 -25.32 -21.90 2.14
CA GLY A 187 -25.09 -23.29 1.70
C GLY A 187 -26.39 -24.07 1.45
N LYS A 188 -27.45 -23.77 2.22
CA LYS A 188 -28.77 -24.41 2.06
C LYS A 188 -29.58 -23.84 0.90
N LYS A 189 -29.60 -22.51 0.72
CA LYS A 189 -30.45 -21.83 -0.27
C LYS A 189 -29.79 -21.73 -1.65
N PHE A 190 -28.47 -21.58 -1.72
CA PHE A 190 -27.72 -21.37 -2.96
C PHE A 190 -26.72 -22.51 -3.22
N VAL A 191 -27.25 -23.73 -3.35
CA VAL A 191 -26.45 -24.95 -3.55
C VAL A 191 -25.60 -24.85 -4.82
N GLY A 192 -24.31 -25.17 -4.71
CA GLY A 192 -23.36 -25.17 -5.83
C GLY A 192 -22.83 -23.79 -6.23
N GLN A 193 -23.33 -22.71 -5.64
CA GLN A 193 -22.81 -21.36 -5.90
C GLN A 193 -21.55 -21.10 -5.06
N LYS A 194 -20.51 -20.57 -5.71
CA LYS A 194 -19.27 -20.18 -5.04
C LYS A 194 -19.54 -19.00 -4.11
N ARG A 195 -19.19 -19.17 -2.83
CA ARG A 195 -19.31 -18.12 -1.80
C ARG A 195 -18.01 -17.84 -1.05
N PHE A 196 -17.00 -18.71 -1.19
CA PHE A 196 -15.72 -18.60 -0.48
C PHE A 196 -15.90 -18.54 1.04
N SER A 197 -16.59 -19.57 1.53
CA SER A 197 -17.06 -19.71 2.90
C SER A 197 -16.00 -19.37 3.95
N ILE A 198 -16.42 -18.68 5.01
CA ILE A 198 -15.62 -18.46 6.21
C ILE A 198 -15.57 -19.68 7.13
N GLU A 199 -16.34 -20.75 6.87
CA GLU A 199 -16.47 -21.89 7.80
C GLU A 199 -15.10 -22.52 8.15
N GLY A 200 -14.79 -22.54 9.45
CA GLY A 200 -13.50 -22.85 10.06
C GLY A 200 -12.65 -21.65 10.46
N GLY A 201 -13.02 -20.43 10.04
CA GLY A 201 -12.39 -19.15 10.38
C GLY A 201 -13.41 -18.10 10.88
N GLU A 202 -14.53 -18.54 11.45
CA GLU A 202 -15.64 -17.71 11.92
C GLU A 202 -15.22 -16.68 12.97
N GLY A 203 -14.13 -16.94 13.70
CA GLY A 203 -13.54 -16.01 14.68
C GLY A 203 -13.14 -14.65 14.10
N LEU A 204 -13.02 -14.50 12.78
CA LEU A 204 -12.82 -13.19 12.13
C LEU A 204 -13.97 -12.20 12.42
N ILE A 205 -15.22 -12.68 12.51
CA ILE A 205 -16.38 -11.80 12.72
C ILE A 205 -16.38 -11.16 14.12
N PRO A 206 -16.27 -11.91 15.25
CA PRO A 206 -16.11 -11.28 16.55
C PRO A 206 -14.81 -10.47 16.67
N ALA A 207 -13.75 -10.83 15.93
CA ALA A 207 -12.53 -10.02 15.85
C ALA A 207 -12.80 -8.63 15.26
N LEU A 208 -13.45 -8.56 14.09
CA LEU A 208 -13.79 -7.30 13.43
C LEU A 208 -14.81 -6.47 14.23
N ASP A 209 -15.80 -7.12 14.85
CA ASP A 209 -16.76 -6.44 15.72
C ASP A 209 -16.04 -5.78 16.91
N THR A 210 -15.13 -6.51 17.55
CA THR A 210 -14.29 -5.98 18.64
C THR A 210 -13.39 -4.85 18.17
N LEU A 211 -12.77 -4.99 16.99
CA LEU A 211 -11.89 -3.99 16.40
C LEU A 211 -12.61 -2.65 16.25
N VAL A 212 -13.82 -2.68 15.67
CA VAL A 212 -14.63 -1.47 15.45
C VAL A 212 -15.06 -0.83 16.78
N HIS A 213 -15.60 -1.62 17.72
CA HIS A 213 -16.04 -1.09 19.01
C HIS A 213 -14.88 -0.54 19.84
N LYS A 214 -13.75 -1.26 19.89
CA LYS A 214 -12.56 -0.83 20.64
C LYS A 214 -11.94 0.41 20.02
N GLY A 215 -11.77 0.45 18.70
CA GLY A 215 -11.26 1.63 18.02
C GLY A 215 -12.15 2.85 18.23
N ALA A 216 -13.48 2.69 18.14
CA ALA A 216 -14.42 3.76 18.42
C ALA A 216 -14.37 4.28 19.87
N ALA A 217 -14.09 3.39 20.84
CA ALA A 217 -13.83 3.78 22.22
C ALA A 217 -12.51 4.57 22.37
N LEU A 218 -11.52 4.26 21.55
CA LEU A 218 -10.21 4.93 21.52
C LEU A 218 -10.14 6.19 20.64
N GLY A 219 -11.23 6.55 19.95
CA GLY A 219 -11.33 7.79 19.17
C GLY A 219 -11.35 7.63 17.65
N VAL A 220 -11.30 6.40 17.13
CA VAL A 220 -11.48 6.14 15.69
C VAL A 220 -12.93 6.46 15.30
N GLU A 221 -13.11 7.23 14.24
CA GLU A 221 -14.41 7.61 13.67
C GLU A 221 -14.68 6.91 12.34
N TYR A 222 -13.62 6.41 11.67
CA TYR A 222 -13.72 5.80 10.34
C TYR A 222 -12.78 4.62 10.16
N PHE A 223 -13.27 3.51 9.60
CA PHE A 223 -12.44 2.37 9.21
C PHE A 223 -12.43 2.19 7.70
N VAL A 224 -11.25 1.96 7.13
CA VAL A 224 -11.07 1.64 5.70
C VAL A 224 -10.48 0.24 5.62
N MET A 225 -11.21 -0.69 5.00
CA MET A 225 -10.88 -2.10 4.99
C MET A 225 -10.57 -2.60 3.58
N GLY A 226 -9.56 -3.47 3.47
CA GLY A 226 -9.28 -4.28 2.29
C GLY A 226 -9.30 -5.75 2.67
N MET A 227 -9.92 -6.58 1.83
CA MET A 227 -9.92 -8.03 2.06
C MET A 227 -10.05 -8.80 0.76
N ALA A 228 -9.55 -10.03 0.75
CA ALA A 228 -9.77 -11.00 -0.32
C ALA A 228 -11.21 -11.57 -0.30
N HIS A 229 -11.40 -12.74 -0.93
CA HIS A 229 -12.72 -13.39 -1.03
C HIS A 229 -13.17 -14.08 0.27
N ARG A 230 -12.25 -14.53 1.14
CA ARG A 230 -12.55 -15.41 2.27
C ARG A 230 -13.41 -14.69 3.31
N GLY A 231 -14.66 -15.15 3.46
CA GLY A 231 -15.60 -14.59 4.43
C GLY A 231 -16.11 -13.17 4.12
N ARG A 232 -15.83 -12.63 2.93
CA ARG A 232 -16.21 -11.26 2.57
C ARG A 232 -17.71 -10.99 2.67
N LEU A 233 -18.55 -11.93 2.21
CA LEU A 233 -20.00 -11.79 2.29
C LEU A 233 -20.49 -11.75 3.75
N ASN A 234 -19.82 -12.50 4.63
CA ASN A 234 -20.12 -12.53 6.04
C ASN A 234 -19.73 -11.20 6.71
N THR A 235 -18.55 -10.67 6.39
CA THR A 235 -18.11 -9.33 6.82
C THR A 235 -19.07 -8.24 6.33
N LEU A 236 -19.50 -8.29 5.07
CA LEU A 236 -20.48 -7.35 4.52
C LEU A 236 -21.80 -7.38 5.29
N ALA A 237 -22.35 -8.57 5.56
CA ALA A 237 -23.63 -8.71 6.26
C ALA A 237 -23.54 -8.32 7.75
N ASN A 238 -22.52 -8.81 8.46
CA ASN A 238 -22.50 -8.84 9.92
C ASN A 238 -21.60 -7.77 10.57
N ILE A 239 -20.76 -7.08 9.78
CA ILE A 239 -19.91 -5.96 10.24
C ILE A 239 -20.32 -4.65 9.56
N PHE A 240 -20.48 -4.67 8.22
CA PHE A 240 -20.87 -3.48 7.47
C PHE A 240 -22.39 -3.24 7.44
N GLU A 241 -23.18 -4.17 7.98
CA GLU A 241 -24.65 -4.12 7.99
C GLU A 241 -25.28 -3.99 6.58
N LYS A 242 -24.60 -4.51 5.55
CA LYS A 242 -25.21 -4.68 4.22
C LYS A 242 -26.38 -5.65 4.38
N ARG A 243 -27.58 -5.25 3.94
CA ARG A 243 -28.78 -6.07 4.13
C ARG A 243 -28.62 -7.42 3.40
N PRO A 244 -28.88 -8.56 4.07
CA PRO A 244 -28.78 -9.87 3.43
C PRO A 244 -29.63 -10.00 2.16
N ARG A 245 -30.80 -9.35 2.10
CA ARG A 245 -31.64 -9.34 0.88
C ARG A 245 -30.91 -8.87 -0.37
N ASP A 246 -29.97 -7.93 -0.25
CA ASP A 246 -29.24 -7.38 -1.39
C ASP A 246 -28.11 -8.33 -1.81
N ILE A 247 -27.44 -8.96 -0.84
CA ILE A 247 -26.48 -10.04 -1.10
C ILE A 247 -27.18 -11.21 -1.81
N PHE A 248 -28.37 -11.61 -1.35
CA PHE A 248 -29.13 -12.72 -1.94
C PHE A 248 -29.54 -12.45 -3.40
N ARG A 249 -29.88 -11.20 -3.76
CA ARG A 249 -30.15 -10.81 -5.16
C ARG A 249 -28.95 -11.02 -6.07
N GLU A 250 -27.73 -10.77 -5.57
CA GLU A 250 -26.49 -11.02 -6.31
C GLU A 250 -26.24 -12.52 -6.54
N PHE A 251 -26.77 -13.41 -5.69
CA PHE A 251 -26.72 -14.87 -5.92
C PHE A 251 -27.74 -15.34 -6.96
N GLU A 252 -28.88 -14.66 -7.10
CA GLU A 252 -29.89 -14.98 -8.12
C GLU A 252 -29.47 -14.53 -9.54
N GLY A 253 -28.39 -13.75 -9.67
CA GLY A 253 -27.90 -13.28 -10.97
C GLY A 253 -28.83 -12.27 -11.64
N LYS A 254 -29.60 -11.52 -10.84
CA LYS A 254 -30.51 -10.50 -11.34
C LYS A 254 -29.74 -9.38 -12.05
N GLU A 255 -30.35 -8.81 -13.10
CA GLU A 255 -29.81 -7.63 -13.77
C GLU A 255 -29.59 -6.50 -12.75
N PHE A 256 -28.49 -5.78 -12.91
CA PHE A 256 -28.16 -4.63 -12.07
C PHE A 256 -29.10 -3.46 -12.37
N ASP A 257 -29.53 -2.74 -11.33
CA ASP A 257 -30.31 -1.51 -11.46
C ASP A 257 -29.38 -0.32 -11.70
N TYR A 258 -28.63 -0.36 -12.81
CA TYR A 258 -27.67 0.67 -13.20
C TYR A 258 -27.81 0.98 -14.71
N GLU A 259 -27.66 2.24 -15.13
CA GLU A 259 -27.84 2.64 -16.53
C GLU A 259 -26.78 1.99 -17.44
N THR A 260 -27.23 1.07 -18.31
CA THR A 260 -26.68 0.53 -19.58
C THR A 260 -25.18 0.26 -19.80
N THR A 261 -24.26 0.66 -18.91
CA THR A 261 -22.79 0.62 -19.11
C THR A 261 -22.01 0.02 -17.93
N PHE A 262 -22.72 -0.51 -16.92
CA PHE A 262 -22.10 -1.24 -15.82
C PHE A 262 -22.11 -2.75 -16.12
N ASP A 263 -20.95 -3.29 -16.48
CA ASP A 263 -20.75 -4.73 -16.67
C ASP A 263 -20.75 -5.49 -15.34
N GLY A 264 -20.37 -4.78 -14.26
CA GLY A 264 -20.31 -5.32 -12.91
C GLY A 264 -19.13 -6.25 -12.68
N ASP A 265 -19.13 -6.86 -11.49
CA ASP A 265 -18.11 -7.81 -11.06
C ASP A 265 -18.77 -8.87 -10.19
N VAL A 266 -18.07 -9.97 -9.95
CA VAL A 266 -18.54 -11.01 -9.03
C VAL A 266 -18.78 -10.42 -7.64
N LYS A 267 -19.88 -10.87 -7.00
CA LYS A 267 -20.40 -10.39 -5.70
C LYS A 267 -19.36 -10.16 -4.58
N TYR A 268 -18.26 -10.92 -4.59
CA TYR A 268 -17.19 -10.83 -3.60
C TYR A 268 -16.05 -9.87 -4.00
N HIS A 269 -16.26 -8.97 -4.97
CA HIS A 269 -15.32 -7.91 -5.34
C HIS A 269 -15.88 -6.49 -5.17
N GLN A 270 -17.21 -6.35 -5.05
CA GLN A 270 -17.86 -5.04 -4.96
C GLN A 270 -17.46 -4.30 -3.67
N GLY A 271 -17.24 -2.99 -3.79
CA GLY A 271 -16.99 -2.09 -2.67
C GLY A 271 -18.29 -1.80 -1.91
N PHE A 272 -18.17 -1.35 -0.65
CA PHE A 272 -19.34 -0.96 0.13
C PHE A 272 -18.96 0.08 1.19
N THR A 273 -19.79 1.10 1.36
CA THR A 273 -19.65 2.11 2.40
C THR A 273 -20.91 2.13 3.24
N SER A 274 -20.79 2.06 4.56
CA SER A 274 -21.89 2.20 5.50
C SER A 274 -21.52 3.09 6.68
N HIS A 275 -22.54 3.56 7.39
CA HIS A 275 -22.39 4.19 8.70
C HIS A 275 -23.22 3.36 9.67
N ILE A 276 -22.57 2.88 10.73
CA ILE A 276 -23.21 2.04 11.75
C ILE A 276 -23.32 2.81 13.05
N GLU A 277 -24.39 2.56 13.80
CA GLU A 277 -24.60 3.13 15.12
C GLU A 277 -24.19 2.11 16.20
N LEU A 278 -23.23 2.48 17.05
CA LEU A 278 -22.83 1.65 18.17
C LEU A 278 -23.81 1.79 19.35
N GLU A 279 -23.79 0.85 20.31
CA GLU A 279 -24.65 0.87 21.52
C GLU A 279 -24.54 2.18 22.33
N ASN A 280 -23.43 2.91 22.21
CA ASN A 280 -23.20 4.18 22.88
C ASN A 280 -23.66 5.42 22.06
N GLY A 281 -24.37 5.21 20.94
CA GLY A 281 -24.88 6.24 20.04
C GLY A 281 -23.84 6.87 19.11
N LYS A 282 -22.56 6.42 19.14
CA LYS A 282 -21.55 6.90 18.20
C LYS A 282 -21.82 6.33 16.81
N GLN A 283 -21.78 7.20 15.81
CA GLN A 283 -21.82 6.83 14.40
C GLN A 283 -20.39 6.57 13.90
N ILE A 284 -20.16 5.41 13.30
CA ILE A 284 -18.86 5.01 12.77
C ILE A 284 -19.00 4.74 11.27
N GLY A 285 -18.14 5.39 10.48
CA GLY A 285 -18.08 5.14 9.05
C GLY A 285 -17.20 3.92 8.73
N LEU A 286 -17.70 3.04 7.88
CA LEU A 286 -16.98 1.86 7.42
C LEU A 286 -16.92 1.90 5.89
N THR A 287 -15.74 1.64 5.32
CA THR A 287 -15.56 1.46 3.87
C THR A 287 -14.79 0.18 3.59
N LEU A 288 -15.37 -0.69 2.75
CA LEU A 288 -14.70 -1.84 2.17
C LEU A 288 -14.32 -1.51 0.73
N ALA A 289 -13.03 -1.46 0.44
CA ALA A 289 -12.55 -1.19 -0.91
C ALA A 289 -12.97 -2.30 -1.88
N PRO A 290 -13.36 -1.95 -3.12
CA PRO A 290 -13.48 -2.94 -4.18
C PRO A 290 -12.09 -3.51 -4.53
N ASN A 291 -12.04 -4.75 -4.99
CA ASN A 291 -10.78 -5.40 -5.32
C ASN A 291 -10.94 -6.44 -6.43
N PRO A 292 -9.93 -6.63 -7.30
CA PRO A 292 -9.89 -7.74 -8.22
C PRO A 292 -9.52 -9.03 -7.48
N SER A 293 -9.50 -10.16 -8.21
CA SER A 293 -8.99 -11.43 -7.70
C SER A 293 -7.46 -11.48 -7.50
N HIS A 294 -6.73 -10.46 -7.97
CA HIS A 294 -5.29 -10.34 -7.75
C HIS A 294 -5.05 -10.00 -6.27
N LEU A 295 -4.77 -11.04 -5.48
CA LEU A 295 -4.66 -10.95 -4.03
C LEU A 295 -3.62 -9.90 -3.62
N GLU A 296 -3.86 -9.24 -2.50
CA GLU A 296 -3.00 -8.19 -1.92
C GLU A 296 -2.90 -6.87 -2.72
N ALA A 297 -3.34 -6.83 -3.99
CA ALA A 297 -3.28 -5.61 -4.81
C ALA A 297 -4.11 -4.44 -4.24
N VAL A 298 -5.16 -4.74 -3.47
CA VAL A 298 -6.02 -3.72 -2.83
C VAL A 298 -5.34 -3.03 -1.64
N ASN A 299 -4.25 -3.58 -1.10
CA ASN A 299 -3.66 -3.10 0.15
C ASN A 299 -3.27 -1.62 0.06
N THR A 300 -2.57 -1.22 -1.00
CA THR A 300 -2.19 0.20 -1.17
C THR A 300 -3.35 1.09 -1.55
N VAL A 301 -4.40 0.57 -2.21
CA VAL A 301 -5.65 1.31 -2.48
C VAL A 301 -6.33 1.72 -1.18
N VAL A 302 -6.38 0.81 -0.20
CA VAL A 302 -6.93 1.10 1.14
C VAL A 302 -6.12 2.18 1.85
N GLU A 303 -4.80 2.07 1.83
CA GLU A 303 -3.93 3.09 2.44
C GLU A 303 -4.11 4.46 1.79
N GLY A 304 -4.25 4.51 0.46
CA GLY A 304 -4.55 5.74 -0.28
C GLY A 304 -5.88 6.37 0.11
N ILE A 305 -6.95 5.57 0.22
CA ILE A 305 -8.27 6.03 0.67
C ILE A 305 -8.20 6.56 2.11
N ALA A 306 -7.52 5.82 3.00
CA ALA A 306 -7.36 6.22 4.39
C ALA A 306 -6.59 7.54 4.50
N ARG A 307 -5.49 7.68 3.77
CA ARG A 307 -4.70 8.90 3.75
C ARG A 307 -5.48 10.10 3.24
N ALA A 308 -6.22 9.96 2.13
CA ALA A 308 -7.07 11.05 1.63
C ALA A 308 -8.15 11.48 2.64
N LYS A 309 -8.74 10.53 3.38
CA LYS A 309 -9.70 10.85 4.46
C LYS A 309 -9.03 11.56 5.64
N ILE A 310 -7.81 11.17 6.01
CA ILE A 310 -7.01 11.87 7.02
C ILE A 310 -6.75 13.30 6.56
N ASP A 311 -6.28 13.49 5.32
CA ASP A 311 -5.86 14.81 4.81
C ASP A 311 -7.04 15.78 4.59
N HIS A 312 -8.22 15.27 4.22
CA HIS A 312 -9.33 16.12 3.74
C HIS A 312 -10.63 16.08 4.56
N VAL A 313 -10.81 15.07 5.42
CA VAL A 313 -12.07 14.89 6.17
C VAL A 313 -11.82 14.96 7.68
N PHE A 314 -10.87 14.19 8.19
CA PHE A 314 -10.71 13.99 9.63
C PHE A 314 -9.57 14.79 10.26
N GLY A 315 -8.53 15.14 9.50
CA GLY A 315 -7.38 15.92 9.97
C GLY A 315 -6.50 15.23 11.02
N SER A 316 -6.71 13.93 11.28
CA SER A 316 -5.92 13.17 12.25
C SER A 316 -5.85 11.69 11.89
N GLU A 317 -4.65 11.12 12.06
CA GLU A 317 -4.36 9.69 11.98
C GLU A 317 -5.06 8.88 13.10
N ASP A 318 -5.45 9.51 14.21
CA ASP A 318 -6.21 8.86 15.31
C ASP A 318 -7.62 8.46 14.89
N LYS A 319 -8.21 9.23 13.97
CA LYS A 319 -9.64 9.12 13.63
C LYS A 319 -9.93 8.12 12.51
N VAL A 320 -8.92 7.75 11.73
CA VAL A 320 -9.07 6.84 10.58
C VAL A 320 -8.18 5.63 10.80
N CYS A 321 -8.74 4.43 10.79
CA CYS A 321 -7.99 3.18 10.97
C CYS A 321 -8.08 2.30 9.70
N PRO A 322 -6.95 2.11 8.99
CA PRO A 322 -6.87 1.10 7.94
C PRO A 322 -6.83 -0.32 8.54
N VAL A 323 -7.53 -1.25 7.91
CA VAL A 323 -7.57 -2.67 8.27
C VAL A 323 -7.35 -3.51 7.01
N LEU A 324 -6.35 -4.38 7.02
CA LEU A 324 -6.03 -5.25 5.88
C LEU A 324 -6.20 -6.71 6.28
N ILE A 325 -7.04 -7.43 5.53
CA ILE A 325 -7.34 -8.84 5.78
C ILE A 325 -6.72 -9.69 4.67
N HIS A 326 -5.82 -10.57 5.06
CA HIS A 326 -4.98 -11.35 4.16
C HIS A 326 -5.28 -12.86 4.23
N GLY A 327 -4.86 -13.59 3.19
CA GLY A 327 -4.70 -15.05 3.26
C GLY A 327 -3.25 -15.43 3.55
N ASP A 328 -3.01 -16.53 4.26
CA ASP A 328 -1.66 -16.98 4.68
C ASP A 328 -0.67 -17.19 3.53
N ALA A 329 -1.14 -17.77 2.41
CA ALA A 329 -0.28 -17.97 1.24
C ALA A 329 0.01 -16.65 0.50
N ALA A 330 -0.97 -15.75 0.44
CA ALA A 330 -0.87 -14.51 -0.32
C ALA A 330 0.01 -13.48 0.41
N VAL A 331 -0.19 -13.32 1.73
CA VAL A 331 0.59 -12.39 2.55
C VAL A 331 2.09 -12.71 2.52
N ALA A 332 2.44 -13.99 2.40
CA ALA A 332 3.83 -14.46 2.35
C ALA A 332 4.44 -14.42 0.93
N GLY A 333 3.61 -14.46 -0.12
CA GLY A 333 4.06 -14.66 -1.50
C GLY A 333 3.98 -13.43 -2.41
N GLN A 334 3.14 -12.44 -2.09
CA GLN A 334 2.94 -11.27 -2.96
C GLN A 334 3.84 -10.09 -2.52
N GLY A 335 4.70 -9.63 -3.42
CA GLY A 335 5.66 -8.54 -3.15
C GLY A 335 5.00 -7.20 -2.78
N ILE A 336 3.76 -6.97 -3.21
CA ILE A 336 3.00 -5.75 -2.88
C ILE A 336 2.74 -5.59 -1.37
N VAL A 337 2.73 -6.69 -0.60
CA VAL A 337 2.62 -6.64 0.86
C VAL A 337 3.84 -5.99 1.47
N TYR A 338 5.04 -6.37 1.00
CA TYR A 338 6.29 -5.75 1.40
C TYR A 338 6.31 -4.26 1.01
N GLU A 339 5.91 -3.92 -0.22
CA GLU A 339 5.83 -2.52 -0.66
C GLU A 339 4.86 -1.69 0.21
N THR A 340 3.72 -2.27 0.60
CA THR A 340 2.72 -1.59 1.46
C THR A 340 3.28 -1.30 2.84
N ILE A 341 3.84 -2.29 3.55
CA ILE A 341 4.30 -2.06 4.93
C ILE A 341 5.50 -1.11 5.01
N GLN A 342 6.31 -1.02 3.95
CA GLN A 342 7.40 -0.04 3.88
C GLN A 342 6.89 1.42 3.87
N MET A 343 5.63 1.64 3.48
CA MET A 343 5.01 2.96 3.49
C MET A 343 4.56 3.42 4.88
N ALA A 344 4.39 2.50 5.85
CA ALA A 344 3.73 2.75 7.13
C ALA A 344 4.30 3.93 7.94
N GLY A 345 5.60 4.23 7.77
CA GLY A 345 6.28 5.34 8.45
C GLY A 345 6.69 6.52 7.56
N LEU A 346 6.38 6.50 6.26
CA LEU A 346 6.83 7.53 5.31
C LEU A 346 5.85 8.71 5.28
N ASP A 347 6.34 9.95 5.33
CA ASP A 347 5.49 11.13 5.48
C ASP A 347 4.43 11.30 4.37
N GLY A 348 4.76 10.91 3.14
CA GLY A 348 3.83 10.94 2.01
C GLY A 348 2.73 9.88 2.06
N TYR A 349 2.84 8.87 2.93
CA TYR A 349 2.05 7.64 2.86
C TYR A 349 1.49 7.12 4.18
N ARG A 350 2.06 7.48 5.33
CA ARG A 350 1.63 7.00 6.64
C ARG A 350 0.16 7.32 6.92
N THR A 351 -0.49 6.42 7.65
CA THR A 351 -1.93 6.42 7.96
C THR A 351 -2.22 6.15 9.44
N GLY A 352 -1.23 6.36 10.31
CA GLY A 352 -1.37 6.11 11.76
C GLY A 352 -1.25 4.66 12.18
N GLY A 353 -0.68 3.79 11.34
CA GLY A 353 -0.55 2.36 11.60
C GLY A 353 -1.80 1.56 11.20
N THR A 354 -1.55 0.42 10.55
CA THR A 354 -2.55 -0.49 9.99
C THR A 354 -2.70 -1.76 10.82
N VAL A 355 -3.95 -2.20 11.03
CA VAL A 355 -4.22 -3.49 11.67
C VAL A 355 -4.34 -4.57 10.60
N HIS A 356 -3.37 -5.49 10.59
CA HIS A 356 -3.32 -6.60 9.64
C HIS A 356 -3.89 -7.87 10.27
N ILE A 357 -4.89 -8.48 9.65
CA ILE A 357 -5.47 -9.76 10.09
C ILE A 357 -5.24 -10.80 9.01
N VAL A 358 -4.45 -11.83 9.30
CA VAL A 358 -4.22 -12.94 8.38
C VAL A 358 -5.16 -14.09 8.75
N VAL A 359 -6.08 -14.43 7.84
CA VAL A 359 -6.95 -15.60 7.96
C VAL A 359 -6.14 -16.84 7.56
N ASN A 360 -5.38 -17.36 8.51
CA ASN A 360 -4.43 -18.45 8.30
C ASN A 360 -5.10 -19.81 8.44
N ASN A 361 -5.75 -20.23 7.37
CA ASN A 361 -6.39 -21.54 7.25
C ASN A 361 -5.40 -22.66 6.86
N GLN A 362 -4.11 -22.33 6.76
CA GLN A 362 -2.98 -23.26 6.59
C GLN A 362 -2.94 -23.98 5.23
N VAL A 363 -3.64 -23.45 4.21
CA VAL A 363 -3.67 -24.01 2.86
C VAL A 363 -4.00 -22.95 1.78
N GLY A 364 -3.06 -22.75 0.85
CA GLY A 364 -3.23 -21.88 -0.31
C GLY A 364 -3.79 -22.65 -1.51
N PHE A 365 -5.11 -22.57 -1.76
CA PHE A 365 -5.79 -23.43 -2.75
C PHE A 365 -5.58 -24.93 -2.41
N THR A 366 -4.60 -25.60 -3.05
CA THR A 366 -4.16 -26.98 -2.78
C THR A 366 -2.78 -27.04 -2.13
N THR A 367 -2.01 -25.96 -2.21
CA THR A 367 -0.62 -25.85 -1.73
C THR A 367 -0.58 -25.90 -0.21
N ASN A 368 0.26 -26.79 0.32
CA ASN A 368 0.48 -26.90 1.76
C ASN A 368 1.23 -25.65 2.28
N TYR A 369 0.99 -25.25 3.53
CA TYR A 369 1.72 -24.14 4.16
C TYR A 369 3.25 -24.32 4.19
N LEU A 370 3.74 -25.57 4.12
CA LEU A 370 5.18 -25.89 3.98
C LEU A 370 5.76 -25.51 2.61
N ASP A 371 4.95 -25.55 1.57
CA ASP A 371 5.36 -25.22 0.19
C ASP A 371 5.05 -23.74 -0.15
N GLY A 372 4.22 -23.07 0.65
CA GLY A 372 3.82 -21.69 0.43
C GLY A 372 4.84 -20.64 0.86
N ARG A 373 5.84 -21.01 1.68
CA ARG A 373 6.86 -20.09 2.22
C ARG A 373 8.07 -20.81 2.82
N THR A 374 9.21 -20.12 2.89
CA THR A 374 10.43 -20.60 3.57
C THR A 374 10.49 -20.19 5.05
N SER A 375 9.76 -19.14 5.42
CA SER A 375 9.73 -18.59 6.77
C SER A 375 8.90 -19.46 7.74
N THR A 376 8.99 -19.21 9.04
CA THR A 376 8.22 -20.01 10.03
C THR A 376 6.74 -19.66 9.96
N TYR A 377 6.44 -18.36 9.98
CA TYR A 377 5.09 -17.81 9.95
C TYR A 377 4.83 -17.10 8.63
N CYS A 378 3.57 -17.09 8.19
CA CYS A 378 3.18 -16.31 7.02
C CYS A 378 3.30 -14.81 7.27
N THR A 379 3.24 -14.39 8.53
CA THR A 379 3.41 -13.01 9.00
C THR A 379 4.87 -12.58 9.16
N ASP A 380 5.86 -13.41 8.82
CA ASP A 380 7.27 -13.04 8.97
C ASP A 380 7.67 -11.81 8.11
N VAL A 381 6.86 -11.45 7.11
CA VAL A 381 6.98 -10.17 6.38
C VAL A 381 6.87 -8.94 7.30
N ALA A 382 6.08 -9.02 8.39
CA ALA A 382 5.93 -7.96 9.39
C ALA A 382 7.27 -7.56 10.06
N LYS A 383 8.25 -8.48 10.07
CA LYS A 383 9.56 -8.25 10.68
C LYS A 383 10.41 -7.25 9.88
N THR A 384 10.11 -6.99 8.61
CA THR A 384 10.88 -6.02 7.81
C THR A 384 10.72 -4.59 8.31
N THR A 385 9.61 -4.29 8.97
CA THR A 385 9.32 -3.00 9.62
C THR A 385 9.24 -3.10 11.15
N LEU A 386 9.67 -4.24 11.70
CA LEU A 386 9.68 -4.55 13.14
C LEU A 386 8.28 -4.44 13.78
N CYS A 387 7.23 -4.78 13.04
CA CYS A 387 5.86 -4.79 13.56
C CYS A 387 5.63 -6.01 14.46
N PRO A 388 4.99 -5.86 15.62
CA PRO A 388 4.66 -6.98 16.49
C PRO A 388 3.63 -7.90 15.83
N VAL A 389 3.68 -9.19 16.18
CA VAL A 389 2.76 -10.21 15.66
C VAL A 389 2.12 -10.97 16.81
N PHE A 390 0.80 -11.05 16.81
CA PHE A 390 0.05 -12.04 17.59
C PHE A 390 -0.25 -13.26 16.73
N HIS A 391 -0.02 -14.46 17.25
CA HIS A 391 -0.52 -15.72 16.69
C HIS A 391 -1.60 -16.25 17.61
N VAL A 392 -2.82 -16.42 17.12
CA VAL A 392 -3.96 -16.74 17.98
C VAL A 392 -4.75 -17.93 17.45
N ASN A 393 -5.18 -18.80 18.36
CA ASN A 393 -6.04 -19.92 18.04
C ASN A 393 -7.45 -19.44 17.67
N GLY A 394 -7.90 -19.70 16.45
CA GLY A 394 -9.23 -19.32 15.96
C GLY A 394 -10.39 -20.04 16.66
N ASP A 395 -10.15 -21.12 17.40
CA ASP A 395 -11.17 -21.79 18.23
C ASP A 395 -11.31 -21.17 19.62
N ASP A 396 -10.30 -20.42 20.09
CA ASP A 396 -10.34 -19.70 21.37
C ASP A 396 -10.75 -18.25 21.13
N ILE A 397 -12.06 -18.02 21.10
CA ILE A 397 -12.61 -16.73 20.68
C ILE A 397 -12.34 -15.62 21.70
N GLU A 398 -12.24 -15.94 22.99
CA GLU A 398 -11.83 -14.96 24.00
C GLU A 398 -10.39 -14.52 23.78
N ALA A 399 -9.47 -15.45 23.44
CA ALA A 399 -8.11 -15.11 23.05
C ALA A 399 -8.06 -14.23 21.79
N VAL A 400 -8.85 -14.56 20.76
CA VAL A 400 -8.97 -13.74 19.53
C VAL A 400 -9.37 -12.30 19.88
N VAL A 401 -10.45 -12.13 20.64
CA VAL A 401 -10.94 -10.80 21.07
C VAL A 401 -9.90 -10.06 21.90
N THR A 402 -9.19 -10.74 22.81
CA THR A 402 -8.09 -10.14 23.59
C THR A 402 -6.98 -9.60 22.68
N THR A 403 -6.54 -10.36 21.68
CA THR A 403 -5.47 -9.89 20.78
C THR A 403 -5.87 -8.65 19.98
N ILE A 404 -7.13 -8.57 19.55
CA ILE A 404 -7.65 -7.40 18.82
C ILE A 404 -7.72 -6.17 19.72
N GLU A 405 -8.14 -6.31 20.98
CA GLU A 405 -8.16 -5.19 21.90
C GLU A 405 -6.76 -4.60 22.12
N ILE A 406 -5.78 -5.47 22.38
CA ILE A 406 -4.39 -5.05 22.58
C ILE A 406 -3.84 -4.45 21.28
N ALA A 407 -4.16 -5.03 20.12
CA ALA A 407 -3.73 -4.50 18.82
C ALA A 407 -4.24 -3.09 18.56
N MET A 408 -5.52 -2.82 18.84
CA MET A 408 -6.09 -1.48 18.70
C MET A 408 -5.47 -0.48 19.67
N GLU A 409 -5.21 -0.88 20.92
CA GLU A 409 -4.51 -0.02 21.87
C GLU A 409 -3.07 0.27 21.44
N TYR A 410 -2.34 -0.73 20.92
CA TYR A 410 -0.97 -0.55 20.41
C TYR A 410 -0.95 0.42 19.23
N ARG A 411 -1.81 0.18 18.23
CA ARG A 411 -1.94 1.05 17.06
C ARG A 411 -2.19 2.47 17.51
N GLN A 412 -3.13 2.66 18.44
CA GLN A 412 -3.54 4.00 18.86
C GLN A 412 -2.53 4.69 19.77
N ALA A 413 -1.71 3.94 20.51
CA ALA A 413 -0.66 4.49 21.35
C ALA A 413 0.60 4.87 20.55
N PHE A 414 0.95 4.11 19.50
CA PHE A 414 2.25 4.23 18.83
C PHE A 414 2.18 4.57 17.35
N HIS A 415 1.00 4.57 16.74
CA HIS A 415 0.80 4.81 15.31
C HIS A 415 1.63 3.87 14.42
N ARG A 416 1.65 2.59 14.77
CA ARG A 416 2.42 1.55 14.07
C ARG A 416 1.55 0.36 13.71
N ASP A 417 1.89 -0.27 12.59
CA ASP A 417 1.23 -1.48 12.13
C ASP A 417 1.41 -2.62 13.14
N ILE A 418 0.39 -3.47 13.21
CA ILE A 418 0.38 -4.68 14.03
C ILE A 418 -0.31 -5.82 13.28
N PHE A 419 0.24 -7.02 13.42
CA PHE A 419 -0.25 -8.22 12.74
C PHE A 419 -0.93 -9.19 13.71
N ILE A 420 -2.04 -9.76 13.27
CA ILE A 420 -2.78 -10.83 13.92
C ILE A 420 -2.85 -12.00 12.95
N ASP A 421 -2.09 -13.05 13.23
CA ASP A 421 -2.16 -14.36 12.58
C ASP A 421 -3.27 -15.17 13.24
N LEU A 422 -4.46 -15.17 12.62
CA LEU A 422 -5.63 -15.94 13.06
C LEU A 422 -5.51 -17.37 12.53
N LEU A 423 -4.91 -18.26 13.33
CA LEU A 423 -4.74 -19.67 12.97
C LEU A 423 -6.10 -20.37 13.02
N CYS A 424 -6.57 -20.77 11.85
CA CYS A 424 -7.89 -21.35 11.65
C CYS A 424 -7.79 -22.54 10.69
N TYR A 425 -8.92 -22.93 10.10
CA TYR A 425 -8.97 -23.96 9.07
C TYR A 425 -10.02 -23.62 8.01
N ARG A 426 -10.01 -24.36 6.89
CA ARG A 426 -11.00 -24.21 5.82
C ARG A 426 -11.84 -25.48 5.75
N LYS A 427 -13.12 -25.40 6.12
CA LYS A 427 -14.02 -26.56 6.17
C LYS A 427 -14.19 -27.28 4.84
N TYR A 428 -14.33 -26.52 3.75
CA TYR A 428 -14.47 -27.06 2.38
C TYR A 428 -13.17 -26.95 1.57
N GLY A 429 -13.22 -27.36 0.29
CA GLY A 429 -12.21 -27.06 -0.72
C GLY A 429 -11.99 -25.55 -0.91
N HIS A 430 -11.17 -25.16 -1.90
CA HIS A 430 -10.89 -23.73 -2.10
C HIS A 430 -12.17 -22.93 -2.36
N ASN A 431 -13.07 -23.56 -3.12
CA ASN A 431 -14.48 -23.24 -3.23
C ASN A 431 -15.30 -24.48 -2.85
N GLU A 432 -16.61 -24.32 -2.68
CA GLU A 432 -17.47 -25.36 -2.12
C GLU A 432 -17.70 -26.58 -3.03
N GLY A 433 -17.35 -26.49 -4.33
CA GLY A 433 -17.40 -27.60 -5.27
C GLY A 433 -16.07 -28.35 -5.47
N ASP A 434 -15.01 -27.91 -4.82
CA ASP A 434 -13.67 -28.50 -4.93
C ASP A 434 -13.47 -29.62 -3.89
N GLU A 435 -12.78 -30.71 -4.27
CA GLU A 435 -12.53 -31.87 -3.39
C GLU A 435 -11.11 -31.80 -2.80
N PRO A 436 -10.96 -31.31 -1.57
CA PRO A 436 -9.64 -31.05 -0.99
C PRO A 436 -8.90 -32.33 -0.54
N LYS A 437 -9.58 -33.47 -0.37
CA LYS A 437 -8.92 -34.71 0.04
C LYS A 437 -7.99 -35.27 -1.02
N PHE A 438 -8.08 -34.81 -2.28
CA PHE A 438 -7.13 -35.19 -3.33
C PHE A 438 -5.71 -34.72 -3.03
N THR A 439 -5.52 -33.64 -2.26
CA THR A 439 -4.19 -33.09 -1.95
C THR A 439 -3.90 -33.00 -0.46
N GLN A 440 -4.92 -32.92 0.41
CA GLN A 440 -4.76 -32.77 1.86
C GLN A 440 -5.62 -33.77 2.68
N PRO A 441 -5.61 -35.09 2.39
CA PRO A 441 -6.56 -36.05 2.96
C PRO A 441 -6.51 -36.15 4.50
N LYS A 442 -5.30 -36.13 5.08
CA LYS A 442 -5.13 -36.22 6.55
C LYS A 442 -5.73 -35.01 7.26
N LEU A 443 -5.46 -33.80 6.77
CA LEU A 443 -6.00 -32.56 7.34
C LEU A 443 -7.53 -32.58 7.29
N TYR A 444 -8.10 -32.89 6.13
CA TYR A 444 -9.56 -32.85 5.97
C TYR A 444 -10.29 -33.98 6.70
N ASN A 445 -9.62 -35.09 7.03
CA ASN A 445 -10.18 -36.09 7.95
C ASN A 445 -10.23 -35.60 9.41
N ILE A 446 -9.32 -34.71 9.83
CA ILE A 446 -9.36 -34.06 11.14
C ILE A 446 -10.47 -33.01 11.14
N ILE A 447 -10.47 -32.11 10.16
CA ILE A 447 -11.48 -31.03 10.02
C ILE A 447 -12.90 -31.60 10.02
N ALA A 448 -13.15 -32.72 9.33
CA ALA A 448 -14.49 -33.32 9.26
C ALA A 448 -15.05 -33.79 10.62
N LYS A 449 -14.20 -33.96 11.65
CA LYS A 449 -14.61 -34.37 13.01
C LYS A 449 -14.49 -33.23 14.02
N HIS A 450 -13.96 -32.09 13.60
CA HIS A 450 -13.67 -30.96 14.47
C HIS A 450 -14.94 -30.11 14.64
N PRO A 451 -15.36 -29.79 15.87
CA PRO A 451 -16.49 -28.88 16.09
C PRO A 451 -16.16 -27.48 15.55
N ASN A 452 -17.18 -26.75 15.11
CA ASN A 452 -16.97 -25.38 14.68
C ASN A 452 -16.78 -24.44 15.90
N PRO A 453 -16.20 -23.24 15.73
CA PRO A 453 -15.94 -22.31 16.83
C PRO A 453 -17.21 -21.89 17.62
N ARG A 454 -18.39 -21.84 16.99
CA ARG A 454 -19.66 -21.55 17.67
C ARG A 454 -19.98 -22.63 18.70
N GLU A 455 -19.89 -23.90 18.33
CA GLU A 455 -20.14 -25.02 19.25
C GLU A 455 -19.12 -25.05 20.39
N ILE A 456 -17.84 -24.87 20.07
CA ILE A 456 -16.75 -24.85 21.07
C ILE A 456 -17.02 -23.77 22.13
N TYR A 457 -17.38 -22.56 21.67
CA TYR A 457 -17.65 -21.46 22.58
C TYR A 457 -18.97 -21.64 23.36
N MET A 458 -20.00 -22.23 22.74
CA MET A 458 -21.23 -22.60 23.43
C MET A 458 -20.95 -23.54 24.61
N GLU A 459 -20.16 -24.59 24.39
CA GLU A 459 -19.78 -25.56 25.43
C GLU A 459 -18.98 -24.90 26.56
N GLN A 460 -18.14 -23.92 26.24
CA GLN A 460 -17.46 -23.10 27.26
C GLN A 460 -18.48 -22.31 28.09
N LEU A 461 -19.39 -21.55 27.46
CA LEU A 461 -20.39 -20.75 28.18
C LEU A 461 -21.35 -21.61 29.02
N GLN A 462 -21.64 -22.84 28.59
CA GLN A 462 -22.41 -23.81 29.37
C GLN A 462 -21.65 -24.27 30.61
N ARG A 463 -20.35 -24.59 30.49
CA ARG A 463 -19.50 -24.95 31.63
C ARG A 463 -19.36 -23.80 32.63
N GLU A 464 -19.37 -22.56 32.16
CA GLU A 464 -19.37 -21.35 32.98
C GLU A 464 -20.77 -20.97 33.52
N ALA A 465 -21.81 -21.75 33.20
CA ALA A 465 -23.22 -21.49 33.58
C ALA A 465 -23.76 -20.11 33.10
N LEU A 466 -23.22 -19.59 31.99
CA LEU A 466 -23.61 -18.30 31.42
C LEU A 466 -24.68 -18.44 30.33
N LEU A 467 -24.71 -19.56 29.60
CA LEU A 467 -25.65 -19.81 28.52
C LEU A 467 -26.13 -21.26 28.60
N ASN A 468 -27.44 -21.50 28.54
CA ASN A 468 -27.99 -22.85 28.45
C ASN A 468 -28.39 -23.23 27.00
N ALA A 469 -28.67 -24.51 26.76
CA ALA A 469 -28.97 -25.02 25.43
C ALA A 469 -30.26 -24.42 24.81
N ASP A 470 -31.27 -24.11 25.62
CA ASP A 470 -32.52 -23.53 25.13
C ASP A 470 -32.32 -22.07 24.70
N GLU A 471 -31.55 -21.29 25.48
CA GLU A 471 -31.17 -19.92 25.13
C GLU A 471 -30.33 -19.89 23.83
N ALA A 472 -29.35 -20.77 23.71
CA ALA A 472 -28.52 -20.89 22.50
C ALA A 472 -29.36 -21.18 21.26
N LYS A 473 -30.34 -22.08 21.38
CA LYS A 473 -31.27 -22.44 20.30
C LYS A 473 -32.19 -21.28 19.92
N GLN A 474 -32.65 -20.48 20.88
CA GLN A 474 -33.45 -19.28 20.60
C GLN A 474 -32.65 -18.24 19.80
N ILE A 475 -31.38 -18.01 20.16
CA ILE A 475 -30.48 -17.09 19.43
C ILE A 475 -30.30 -17.57 17.98
N GLU A 476 -30.09 -18.86 17.77
CA GLU A 476 -29.98 -19.47 16.43
C GLU A 476 -31.27 -19.27 15.61
N GLN A 477 -32.41 -19.63 16.19
CA GLN A 477 -33.72 -19.53 15.52
C GLN A 477 -34.08 -18.08 15.15
N HIS A 478 -33.77 -17.12 16.02
CA HIS A 478 -34.04 -15.71 15.75
C HIS A 478 -33.27 -15.21 14.52
N TYR A 479 -31.97 -15.49 14.44
CA TYR A 479 -31.18 -15.08 13.28
C TYR A 479 -31.57 -15.85 12.00
N GLN A 480 -31.91 -17.14 12.12
CA GLN A 480 -32.39 -17.92 10.99
C GLN A 480 -33.71 -17.37 10.43
N GLN A 481 -34.64 -16.97 11.29
CA GLN A 481 -35.90 -16.35 10.87
C GLN A 481 -35.63 -15.01 10.16
N PHE A 482 -34.74 -14.18 10.71
CA PHE A 482 -34.32 -12.94 10.06
C PHE A 482 -33.78 -13.17 8.64
N LEU A 483 -32.93 -14.19 8.43
CA LEU A 483 -32.42 -14.51 7.10
C LEU A 483 -33.50 -15.04 6.15
N GLU A 484 -34.48 -15.80 6.65
CA GLU A 484 -35.61 -16.25 5.84
C GLU A 484 -36.47 -15.06 5.38
N ASP A 485 -36.76 -14.11 6.28
CA ASP A 485 -37.50 -12.89 5.96
C ASP A 485 -36.75 -12.03 4.91
N GLU A 486 -35.43 -11.89 5.06
CA GLU A 486 -34.58 -11.20 4.07
C GLU A 486 -34.56 -11.93 2.71
N TYR A 487 -34.58 -13.26 2.72
CA TYR A 487 -34.62 -14.07 1.50
C TYR A 487 -35.96 -13.92 0.77
N GLU A 488 -37.09 -13.96 1.47
CA GLU A 488 -38.39 -13.66 0.88
C GLU A 488 -38.44 -12.24 0.31
N ALA A 489 -37.89 -11.25 1.02
CA ALA A 489 -37.79 -9.87 0.56
C ALA A 489 -36.85 -9.70 -0.65
N SER A 490 -35.82 -10.55 -0.81
CA SER A 490 -34.92 -10.51 -1.96
C SER A 490 -35.64 -10.85 -3.27
N ARG A 491 -36.66 -11.71 -3.20
CA ARG A 491 -37.45 -12.21 -4.34
C ARG A 491 -38.54 -11.24 -4.84
N SER A 492 -38.87 -10.20 -4.08
CA SER A 492 -39.95 -9.26 -4.42
C SER A 492 -39.57 -8.14 -5.41
N ARG A 493 -38.26 -7.94 -5.69
CA ARG A 493 -37.76 -7.01 -6.72
C ARG A 493 -36.94 -7.78 -7.75
N ASP A 494 -37.10 -7.40 -9.03
CA ASP A 494 -36.47 -8.10 -10.16
C ASP A 494 -35.01 -7.71 -10.43
N LYS A 495 -34.53 -6.59 -9.87
CA LYS A 495 -33.16 -6.08 -10.08
C LYS A 495 -32.30 -6.06 -8.82
N ALA A 496 -30.99 -6.24 -9.00
CA ALA A 496 -29.99 -6.09 -7.95
C ALA A 496 -29.59 -4.62 -7.79
N LEU A 497 -29.55 -4.13 -6.55
CA LEU A 497 -29.10 -2.76 -6.26
C LEU A 497 -27.58 -2.68 -6.37
N VAL A 498 -27.09 -1.68 -7.10
CA VAL A 498 -25.67 -1.29 -7.08
C VAL A 498 -25.53 -0.17 -6.07
N TYR A 499 -24.66 -0.37 -5.08
CA TYR A 499 -24.34 0.67 -4.11
C TYR A 499 -23.14 1.45 -4.59
N ASP A 500 -23.29 2.76 -4.74
CA ASP A 500 -22.17 3.64 -5.08
C ASP A 500 -21.17 3.66 -3.91
N PHE A 501 -20.02 3.03 -4.14
CA PHE A 501 -18.88 3.07 -3.25
C PHE A 501 -18.43 4.52 -3.03
N LEU A 502 -18.22 4.93 -1.77
CA LEU A 502 -17.91 6.32 -1.41
C LEU A 502 -18.95 7.35 -1.89
N SER A 503 -20.23 6.98 -2.00
CA SER A 503 -21.30 7.85 -2.51
C SER A 503 -21.33 9.28 -1.92
N LEU A 504 -21.09 9.45 -0.62
CA LEU A 504 -21.03 10.77 0.02
C LEU A 504 -19.90 11.66 -0.54
N THR A 505 -18.76 11.07 -0.88
CA THR A 505 -17.61 11.75 -1.50
C THR A 505 -17.93 12.17 -2.93
N TRP A 506 -18.76 11.40 -3.64
CA TRP A 506 -19.06 11.58 -5.06
C TRP A 506 -20.41 12.25 -5.35
N LYS A 507 -21.16 12.66 -4.32
CA LYS A 507 -22.53 13.19 -4.43
C LYS A 507 -22.70 14.37 -5.42
N ASP A 508 -21.65 15.16 -5.62
CA ASP A 508 -21.65 16.37 -6.45
C ASP A 508 -21.06 16.10 -7.86
N TYR A 509 -20.81 14.83 -8.20
CA TYR A 509 -20.22 14.40 -9.47
C TYR A 509 -21.18 13.48 -10.22
N ARG A 510 -21.18 13.59 -11.54
CA ARG A 510 -21.91 12.68 -12.44
C ARG A 510 -20.94 11.77 -13.18
N HIS A 511 -21.45 10.74 -13.85
CA HIS A 511 -20.64 9.96 -14.79
C HIS A 511 -20.41 10.72 -16.11
N GLY A 512 -19.26 10.44 -16.73
CA GLY A 512 -18.90 11.01 -18.02
C GLY A 512 -19.69 10.35 -19.16
N LYS A 513 -20.02 11.13 -20.18
CA LYS A 513 -20.76 10.71 -21.38
C LYS A 513 -19.94 11.02 -22.64
N ALA A 514 -20.32 10.46 -23.78
CA ALA A 514 -19.60 10.66 -25.04
C ALA A 514 -19.52 12.14 -25.44
N GLU A 515 -20.61 12.89 -25.24
CA GLU A 515 -20.70 14.31 -25.61
C GLU A 515 -19.73 15.19 -24.81
N ASP A 516 -19.27 14.74 -23.64
CA ASP A 516 -18.29 15.46 -22.81
C ASP A 516 -16.89 15.53 -23.44
N PHE A 517 -16.63 14.70 -24.46
CA PHE A 517 -15.36 14.63 -25.16
C PHE A 517 -15.40 15.33 -26.53
N ASP A 518 -16.57 15.83 -26.96
CA ASP A 518 -16.70 16.61 -28.19
C ASP A 518 -15.99 17.97 -28.08
N LYS A 519 -15.96 18.55 -26.88
CA LYS A 519 -15.30 19.84 -26.59
C LYS A 519 -14.70 19.87 -25.20
N SER A 520 -13.48 20.39 -25.08
CA SER A 520 -12.89 20.66 -23.78
C SER A 520 -13.60 21.81 -23.04
N PRO A 521 -13.75 21.73 -21.70
CA PRO A 521 -14.31 22.79 -20.89
C PRO A 521 -13.40 24.02 -20.87
N GLN A 522 -13.95 25.17 -20.46
CA GLN A 522 -13.15 26.37 -20.30
C GLN A 522 -12.18 26.21 -19.12
N THR A 523 -10.90 26.32 -19.41
CA THR A 523 -9.82 26.18 -18.41
C THR A 523 -8.97 27.42 -18.25
N GLY A 524 -9.10 28.42 -19.14
CA GLY A 524 -8.28 29.64 -19.09
C GLY A 524 -8.54 30.51 -17.86
N ILE A 525 -7.51 31.25 -17.44
CA ILE A 525 -7.56 32.15 -16.26
C ILE A 525 -7.04 33.54 -16.65
N GLY A 526 -7.64 34.60 -16.10
CA GLY A 526 -7.30 35.96 -16.48
C GLY A 526 -5.78 36.24 -16.43
N LYS A 527 -5.22 36.81 -17.50
CA LYS A 527 -3.76 37.04 -17.67
C LYS A 527 -3.13 37.77 -16.47
N LYS A 528 -3.86 38.71 -15.85
CA LYS A 528 -3.41 39.42 -14.64
C LYS A 528 -3.19 38.47 -13.47
N GLN A 529 -4.13 37.55 -13.24
CA GLN A 529 -4.04 36.56 -12.16
C GLN A 529 -2.93 35.53 -12.44
N LEU A 530 -2.79 35.08 -13.69
CA LEU A 530 -1.67 34.23 -14.10
C LEU A 530 -0.32 34.88 -13.82
N LEU A 531 -0.16 36.16 -14.16
CA LEU A 531 1.07 36.90 -13.89
C LEU A 531 1.34 37.07 -12.38
N GLU A 532 0.30 37.35 -11.59
CA GLU A 532 0.44 37.47 -10.13
C GLU A 532 0.87 36.15 -9.48
N LEU A 533 0.19 35.05 -9.79
CA LEU A 533 0.53 33.72 -9.29
C LEU A 533 1.91 33.26 -9.80
N GLY A 534 2.20 33.54 -11.06
CA GLY A 534 3.48 33.24 -11.69
C GLY A 534 4.66 33.95 -11.00
N ARG A 535 4.49 35.22 -10.63
CA ARG A 535 5.51 35.94 -9.85
C ARG A 535 5.72 35.31 -8.48
N LYS A 536 4.64 34.99 -7.77
CA LYS A 536 4.72 34.37 -6.43
C LYS A 536 5.40 33.00 -6.47
N LEU A 537 5.01 32.12 -7.39
CA LEU A 537 5.61 30.78 -7.49
C LEU A 537 7.08 30.82 -7.92
N ALA A 538 7.50 31.85 -8.65
CA ALA A 538 8.88 32.03 -9.12
C ALA A 538 9.75 32.90 -8.19
N THR A 539 9.22 33.33 -7.04
CA THR A 539 9.97 34.16 -6.07
C THR A 539 10.26 33.34 -4.82
N LEU A 540 11.54 33.17 -4.49
CA LEU A 540 11.97 32.55 -3.25
C LEU A 540 11.80 33.52 -2.06
N PRO A 541 11.39 33.05 -0.87
CA PRO A 541 11.31 33.87 0.35
C PRO A 541 12.64 34.57 0.69
N GLU A 542 12.56 35.84 1.09
CA GLU A 542 13.71 36.62 1.57
C GLU A 542 14.28 36.09 2.89
N GLY A 543 15.52 36.45 3.21
CA GLY A 543 16.17 36.12 4.49
C GLY A 543 16.70 34.69 4.62
N LYS A 544 16.49 33.84 3.61
CA LYS A 544 17.00 32.46 3.57
C LYS A 544 18.21 32.33 2.64
N LYS A 545 19.11 31.38 2.95
CA LYS A 545 20.29 31.09 2.12
C LYS A 545 19.99 29.98 1.12
N TYR A 546 20.04 30.29 -0.17
CA TYR A 546 19.83 29.32 -1.24
C TYR A 546 21.11 29.08 -2.04
N PHE A 547 21.26 27.87 -2.57
CA PHE A 547 22.29 27.59 -3.57
C PHE A 547 22.16 28.53 -4.77
N ARG A 548 23.28 29.12 -5.20
CA ARG A 548 23.32 30.06 -6.33
C ARG A 548 22.65 29.52 -7.60
N LYS A 549 22.79 28.21 -7.88
CA LYS A 549 22.15 27.57 -9.03
C LYS A 549 20.62 27.53 -8.90
N ILE A 550 20.09 27.34 -7.70
CA ILE A 550 18.64 27.34 -7.45
C ILE A 550 18.07 28.74 -7.57
N ALA A 551 18.73 29.74 -6.97
CA ALA A 551 18.33 31.15 -7.13
C ALA A 551 18.25 31.52 -8.62
N LYS A 552 19.26 31.12 -9.42
CA LYS A 552 19.28 31.34 -10.85
C LYS A 552 18.10 30.68 -11.60
N ILE A 553 17.73 29.45 -11.23
CA ILE A 553 16.57 28.76 -11.82
C ILE A 553 15.27 29.54 -11.57
N PHE A 554 15.09 30.08 -10.36
CA PHE A 554 13.90 30.87 -10.02
C PHE A 554 13.91 32.25 -10.71
N GLU A 555 15.08 32.91 -10.81
CA GLU A 555 15.25 34.12 -11.61
C GLU A 555 14.90 33.89 -13.09
N ASP A 556 15.38 32.78 -13.68
CA ASP A 556 15.09 32.43 -15.08
C ASP A 556 13.60 32.13 -15.28
N ARG A 557 12.97 31.44 -14.32
CA ARG A 557 11.51 31.18 -14.33
C ARG A 557 10.72 32.50 -14.24
N LEU A 558 11.11 33.41 -13.36
CA LEU A 558 10.49 34.72 -13.23
C LEU A 558 10.62 35.51 -14.53
N ALA A 559 11.81 35.55 -15.13
CA ALA A 559 12.06 36.22 -16.40
C ALA A 559 11.23 35.60 -17.54
N ALA A 560 11.09 34.27 -17.60
CA ALA A 560 10.26 33.57 -18.58
C ALA A 560 8.77 33.95 -18.46
N ILE A 561 8.27 34.06 -17.23
CA ILE A 561 6.89 34.48 -16.94
C ILE A 561 6.67 35.95 -17.33
N GLU A 562 7.59 36.85 -16.99
CA GLU A 562 7.46 38.28 -17.29
C GLU A 562 7.66 38.61 -18.77
N SER A 563 8.49 37.84 -19.47
CA SER A 563 8.70 37.95 -20.92
C SER A 563 7.66 37.21 -21.77
N ASP A 564 6.65 36.60 -21.13
CA ASP A 564 5.53 35.91 -21.80
C ASP A 564 5.98 34.72 -22.68
N LYS A 565 7.05 34.03 -22.25
CA LYS A 565 7.65 32.88 -22.95
C LYS A 565 7.98 31.75 -21.97
N LEU A 566 6.96 31.01 -21.55
CA LEU A 566 7.04 29.98 -20.53
C LEU A 566 7.47 28.63 -21.13
N ASP A 567 8.38 27.95 -20.43
CA ASP A 567 8.73 26.55 -20.69
C ASP A 567 7.74 25.58 -20.03
N TRP A 568 7.98 24.28 -20.19
CA TRP A 568 7.10 23.23 -19.66
C TRP A 568 6.97 23.27 -18.14
N GLY A 569 8.10 23.36 -17.43
CA GLY A 569 8.11 23.37 -15.96
C GLY A 569 7.39 24.60 -15.40
N SER A 570 7.50 25.75 -16.06
CA SER A 570 6.79 26.97 -15.67
C SER A 570 5.28 26.86 -15.90
N ALA A 571 4.85 26.31 -17.04
CA ALA A 571 3.43 26.11 -17.35
C ALA A 571 2.78 25.07 -16.42
N GLU A 572 3.49 23.97 -16.13
CA GLU A 572 3.04 22.94 -15.20
C GLU A 572 2.84 23.51 -13.79
N MET A 573 3.86 24.20 -13.25
CA MET A 573 3.78 24.84 -11.93
C MET A 573 2.68 25.91 -11.86
N LEU A 574 2.44 26.63 -12.96
CA LEU A 574 1.36 27.62 -13.04
C LEU A 574 -0.02 26.95 -13.06
N ALA A 575 -0.16 25.77 -13.67
CA ALA A 575 -1.40 24.98 -13.61
C ALA A 575 -1.72 24.59 -12.16
N TYR A 576 -0.73 24.11 -11.41
CA TYR A 576 -0.88 23.82 -9.99
C TYR A 576 -1.25 25.09 -9.20
N ALA A 577 -0.51 26.20 -9.40
CA ALA A 577 -0.76 27.45 -8.70
C ALA A 577 -2.20 27.96 -8.89
N THR A 578 -2.73 27.86 -10.12
CA THR A 578 -4.12 28.28 -10.40
C THR A 578 -5.16 27.37 -9.75
N LEU A 579 -4.96 26.05 -9.73
CA LEU A 579 -5.86 25.12 -9.06
C LEU A 579 -5.87 25.32 -7.54
N LEU A 580 -4.69 25.49 -6.94
CA LEU A 580 -4.55 25.77 -5.50
C LEU A 580 -5.25 27.08 -5.11
N ALA A 581 -5.11 28.12 -5.93
CA ALA A 581 -5.77 29.40 -5.72
C ALA A 581 -7.30 29.33 -5.87
N GLU A 582 -7.80 28.37 -6.67
CA GLU A 582 -9.23 28.08 -6.84
C GLU A 582 -9.80 27.14 -5.75
N GLY A 583 -8.97 26.67 -4.81
CA GLY A 583 -9.40 25.80 -3.72
C GLY A 583 -9.29 24.30 -4.03
N HIS A 584 -8.60 23.90 -5.09
CA HIS A 584 -8.36 22.51 -5.43
C HIS A 584 -6.98 22.06 -4.93
N ALA A 585 -6.94 21.10 -4.01
CA ALA A 585 -5.68 20.53 -3.53
C ALA A 585 -4.94 19.81 -4.66
N VAL A 586 -3.61 19.87 -4.65
CA VAL A 586 -2.77 19.17 -5.62
C VAL A 586 -1.81 18.26 -4.86
N ARG A 587 -1.86 16.97 -5.19
CA ARG A 587 -0.97 15.94 -4.64
C ARG A 587 -0.15 15.33 -5.78
N ILE A 588 1.17 15.29 -5.61
CA ILE A 588 2.10 14.67 -6.55
C ILE A 588 2.99 13.67 -5.82
N SER A 589 3.12 12.49 -6.38
CA SER A 589 3.94 11.43 -5.81
C SER A 589 4.67 10.65 -6.89
N GLY A 590 5.92 10.31 -6.63
CA GLY A 590 6.77 9.56 -7.55
C GLY A 590 8.24 9.71 -7.22
N GLN A 591 9.12 9.00 -7.91
CA GLN A 591 10.55 9.04 -7.62
C GLN A 591 11.14 10.38 -8.05
N ASP A 592 11.79 11.07 -7.12
CA ASP A 592 12.47 12.37 -7.32
C ASP A 592 11.57 13.52 -7.81
N VAL A 593 10.25 13.43 -7.66
CA VAL A 593 9.28 14.40 -8.22
C VAL A 593 9.42 15.81 -7.66
N GLU A 594 9.91 15.97 -6.43
CA GLU A 594 10.11 17.27 -5.78
C GLU A 594 11.03 18.19 -6.59
N ARG A 595 12.13 17.62 -7.10
CA ARG A 595 13.05 18.28 -8.05
C ARG A 595 12.58 18.07 -9.49
N GLY A 596 11.99 16.91 -9.76
CA GLY A 596 11.81 16.29 -11.07
C GLY A 596 13.08 15.55 -11.51
N THR A 597 12.92 14.35 -12.10
CA THR A 597 14.00 13.53 -12.67
C THR A 597 14.94 14.37 -13.53
N PHE A 598 14.36 15.19 -14.41
CA PHE A 598 15.10 16.02 -15.36
C PHE A 598 15.48 17.40 -14.82
N SER A 599 15.32 17.67 -13.52
CA SER A 599 15.63 18.96 -12.86
C SER A 599 14.90 20.15 -13.52
N HIS A 600 13.60 19.99 -13.75
CA HIS A 600 12.76 21.00 -14.40
C HIS A 600 11.73 21.62 -13.45
N ARG A 601 11.35 20.90 -12.38
CA ARG A 601 10.23 21.26 -11.50
C ARG A 601 10.66 22.13 -10.33
N HIS A 602 11.58 21.62 -9.49
CA HIS A 602 12.04 22.33 -8.27
C HIS A 602 10.86 22.87 -7.43
N ALA A 603 9.87 22.02 -7.17
CA ALA A 603 8.71 22.36 -6.34
C ALA A 603 9.07 22.40 -4.84
N VAL A 604 10.07 21.61 -4.43
CA VAL A 604 10.72 21.72 -3.12
C VAL A 604 12.14 22.22 -3.32
N VAL A 605 12.51 23.26 -2.58
CA VAL A 605 13.87 23.79 -2.50
C VAL A 605 14.38 23.65 -1.08
N LYS A 606 15.61 23.17 -0.91
CA LYS A 606 16.27 23.10 0.40
C LYS A 606 17.21 24.29 0.57
N THR A 607 17.17 24.93 1.74
CA THR A 607 18.16 25.96 2.11
C THR A 607 19.55 25.35 2.27
N GLU A 608 20.59 26.14 2.02
CA GLU A 608 21.98 25.68 2.05
C GLU A 608 22.49 25.41 3.46
N ASP A 609 21.95 26.12 4.46
CA ASP A 609 22.43 26.13 5.84
C ASP A 609 21.70 25.14 6.75
N THR A 610 20.38 25.04 6.63
CA THR A 610 19.54 24.22 7.54
C THR A 610 18.81 23.07 6.85
N GLU A 611 18.93 22.95 5.52
CA GLU A 611 18.15 22.02 4.70
C GLU A 611 16.62 22.19 4.85
N GLU A 612 16.17 23.37 5.27
CA GLU A 612 14.75 23.70 5.40
C GLU A 612 14.09 23.64 4.03
N GLU A 613 12.96 22.93 3.95
CA GLU A 613 12.18 22.80 2.73
C GLU A 613 11.30 24.02 2.49
N VAL A 614 11.40 24.57 1.28
CA VAL A 614 10.67 25.75 0.81
C VAL A 614 9.85 25.37 -0.40
N LEU A 615 8.53 25.49 -0.28
CA LEU A 615 7.56 25.21 -1.33
C LEU A 615 6.82 26.50 -1.71
N THR A 616 7.25 27.18 -2.77
CA THR A 616 6.64 28.46 -3.18
C THR A 616 5.16 28.33 -3.56
N LEU A 617 4.73 27.13 -3.98
CA LEU A 617 3.33 26.81 -4.24
C LEU A 617 2.45 26.87 -2.98
N ASN A 618 2.99 26.83 -1.77
CA ASN A 618 2.26 27.00 -0.51
C ASN A 618 2.28 28.46 0.01
N HIS A 619 2.73 29.42 -0.81
CA HIS A 619 2.83 30.85 -0.46
C HIS A 619 2.15 31.78 -1.49
N LEU A 620 1.10 31.30 -2.16
CA LEU A 620 0.40 32.03 -3.24
C LEU A 620 -0.66 33.01 -2.69
N GLN A 621 -1.45 32.59 -1.71
CA GLN A 621 -2.48 33.40 -1.06
C GLN A 621 -2.90 32.78 0.29
N GLU A 622 -3.52 33.56 1.17
CA GLU A 622 -3.88 33.11 2.53
C GLU A 622 -4.88 31.93 2.55
N LYS A 623 -5.84 31.91 1.63
CA LYS A 623 -6.92 30.90 1.57
C LYS A 623 -6.77 29.88 0.44
N GLN A 624 -5.54 29.55 0.05
CA GLN A 624 -5.31 28.51 -0.96
C GLN A 624 -5.53 27.09 -0.41
N ALA A 625 -5.78 26.14 -1.32
CA ALA A 625 -5.70 24.72 -0.99
C ALA A 625 -4.23 24.27 -0.79
N PRO A 626 -4.01 23.15 -0.08
CA PRO A 626 -2.66 22.63 0.17
C PRO A 626 -2.05 22.02 -1.11
N PHE A 627 -0.76 22.29 -1.32
CA PHE A 627 0.09 21.57 -2.26
C PHE A 627 0.95 20.56 -1.50
N SER A 628 0.85 19.29 -1.88
CA SER A 628 1.62 18.19 -1.29
C SER A 628 2.41 17.47 -2.39
N ILE A 629 3.72 17.40 -2.25
CA ILE A 629 4.58 16.68 -3.18
C ILE A 629 5.56 15.82 -2.39
N TYR A 630 5.74 14.57 -2.81
CA TYR A 630 6.57 13.62 -2.07
C TYR A 630 7.45 12.83 -3.03
N ASN A 631 8.76 12.80 -2.77
CA ASN A 631 9.60 11.75 -3.32
C ASN A 631 9.12 10.40 -2.78
N SER A 632 8.66 9.53 -3.67
CA SER A 632 8.22 8.19 -3.31
C SER A 632 9.39 7.30 -2.90
N LEU A 633 9.11 6.24 -2.14
CA LEU A 633 10.01 5.09 -2.13
C LEU A 633 10.11 4.48 -3.55
N LEU A 634 11.12 3.65 -3.77
CA LEU A 634 11.42 3.07 -5.08
C LEU A 634 10.50 1.86 -5.35
N SER A 635 9.22 2.17 -5.60
CA SER A 635 8.11 1.23 -5.81
C SER A 635 7.15 1.84 -6.81
N GLU A 636 6.86 1.12 -7.91
CA GLU A 636 5.80 1.52 -8.84
C GLU A 636 4.47 0.87 -8.47
N TYR A 637 4.46 -0.43 -8.15
CA TYR A 637 3.24 -1.18 -7.90
C TYR A 637 2.50 -0.63 -6.66
N GLY A 638 3.22 -0.51 -5.55
CA GLY A 638 2.70 0.07 -4.31
C GLY A 638 2.22 1.50 -4.49
N VAL A 639 3.09 2.38 -5.00
CA VAL A 639 2.81 3.83 -5.07
C VAL A 639 1.65 4.13 -6.02
N LEU A 640 1.59 3.50 -7.19
CA LEU A 640 0.48 3.73 -8.13
C LEU A 640 -0.87 3.28 -7.53
N GLY A 641 -0.88 2.17 -6.78
CA GLY A 641 -2.08 1.73 -6.06
C GLY A 641 -2.51 2.67 -4.94
N PHE A 642 -1.54 3.26 -4.24
CA PHE A 642 -1.79 4.29 -3.24
C PHE A 642 -2.42 5.53 -3.86
N GLU A 643 -1.84 6.07 -4.94
CA GLU A 643 -2.37 7.27 -5.59
C GLU A 643 -3.73 7.02 -6.26
N TYR A 644 -3.98 5.79 -6.77
CA TYR A 644 -5.31 5.40 -7.21
C TYR A 644 -6.32 5.49 -6.06
N GLY A 645 -6.05 4.86 -4.92
CA GLY A 645 -6.91 4.93 -3.74
C GLY A 645 -7.15 6.36 -3.24
N TYR A 646 -6.10 7.19 -3.21
CA TYR A 646 -6.19 8.60 -2.84
C TYR A 646 -7.16 9.35 -3.78
N SER A 647 -7.05 9.12 -5.10
CA SER A 647 -7.90 9.77 -6.09
C SER A 647 -9.38 9.39 -5.98
N LEU A 648 -9.71 8.19 -5.46
CA LEU A 648 -11.09 7.76 -5.22
C LEU A 648 -11.74 8.55 -4.09
N ALA A 649 -10.96 8.94 -3.09
CA ALA A 649 -11.44 9.60 -1.88
C ALA A 649 -11.32 11.14 -1.92
N ASN A 650 -10.66 11.70 -2.94
CA ASN A 650 -10.52 13.13 -3.15
C ASN A 650 -10.82 13.58 -4.60
N PRO A 651 -12.08 13.48 -5.08
CA PRO A 651 -12.43 13.86 -6.45
C PRO A 651 -12.27 15.37 -6.73
N SER A 652 -12.26 16.23 -5.72
CA SER A 652 -12.10 17.67 -5.90
C SER A 652 -10.65 18.14 -6.06
N GLY A 653 -9.67 17.27 -5.78
CA GLY A 653 -8.24 17.54 -5.93
C GLY A 653 -7.62 16.91 -7.18
N LEU A 654 -6.42 17.39 -7.53
CA LEU A 654 -5.58 16.83 -8.59
C LEU A 654 -4.55 15.88 -7.97
N THR A 655 -4.73 14.57 -8.20
CA THR A 655 -3.81 13.53 -7.74
C THR A 655 -2.97 13.03 -8.92
N ILE A 656 -1.65 13.13 -8.79
CA ILE A 656 -0.68 12.82 -9.84
C ILE A 656 0.30 11.76 -9.33
N TRP A 657 0.46 10.71 -10.11
CA TRP A 657 1.61 9.81 -10.04
C TRP A 657 2.55 10.08 -11.22
N GLU A 658 3.84 10.29 -10.94
CA GLU A 658 4.86 10.47 -11.98
C GLU A 658 5.89 9.32 -11.93
N ALA A 659 6.03 8.62 -13.06
CA ALA A 659 7.09 7.65 -13.24
C ALA A 659 8.43 8.37 -13.49
N GLN A 660 9.55 7.81 -13.00
CA GLN A 660 10.87 8.41 -13.25
C GLN A 660 11.18 8.48 -14.75
N PHE A 661 10.92 7.37 -15.44
CA PHE A 661 10.75 7.26 -16.88
C PHE A 661 9.45 6.52 -17.14
N GLY A 662 8.77 6.85 -18.24
CA GLY A 662 7.51 6.21 -18.60
C GLY A 662 7.64 4.70 -18.64
N ASP A 663 8.80 4.18 -19.07
CA ASP A 663 9.12 2.77 -19.23
C ASP A 663 8.85 1.90 -17.98
N PHE A 664 8.99 2.47 -16.76
CA PHE A 664 8.90 1.72 -15.49
C PHE A 664 7.47 1.47 -15.00
N PHE A 665 6.44 2.08 -15.62
CA PHE A 665 5.04 1.87 -15.23
C PHE A 665 4.62 0.39 -15.22
N ASN A 666 5.29 -0.43 -16.04
CA ASN A 666 5.01 -1.85 -16.20
C ASN A 666 5.22 -2.66 -14.91
N GLY A 667 5.99 -2.17 -13.94
CA GLY A 667 6.05 -2.74 -12.59
C GLY A 667 4.69 -2.71 -11.87
N ALA A 668 3.83 -1.74 -12.22
CA ALA A 668 2.50 -1.55 -11.69
C ALA A 668 1.38 -2.02 -12.62
N GLN A 669 1.66 -2.95 -13.55
CA GLN A 669 0.69 -3.35 -14.59
C GLN A 669 -0.64 -3.85 -14.03
N ILE A 670 -0.64 -4.55 -12.88
CA ILE A 670 -1.88 -5.00 -12.23
C ILE A 670 -2.77 -3.81 -11.84
N MET A 671 -2.19 -2.69 -11.40
CA MET A 671 -2.95 -1.47 -11.10
C MET A 671 -3.56 -0.86 -12.35
N VAL A 672 -2.79 -0.84 -13.45
CA VAL A 672 -3.29 -0.37 -14.74
C VAL A 672 -4.47 -1.23 -15.19
N ASP A 673 -4.28 -2.55 -15.27
CA ASP A 673 -5.25 -3.48 -15.87
C ASP A 673 -6.53 -3.64 -15.06
N GLN A 674 -6.41 -3.70 -13.73
CA GLN A 674 -7.50 -4.20 -12.88
C GLN A 674 -8.27 -3.12 -12.14
N PHE A 675 -7.68 -1.91 -12.06
CA PHE A 675 -8.23 -0.77 -11.34
C PHE A 675 -8.38 0.45 -12.25
N ILE A 676 -7.30 0.91 -12.89
CA ILE A 676 -7.31 2.16 -13.65
C ILE A 676 -8.11 2.02 -14.95
N SER A 677 -7.91 0.95 -15.72
CA SER A 677 -8.61 0.77 -17.00
C SER A 677 -10.02 0.20 -16.86
N ALA A 678 -10.35 -0.45 -15.74
CA ALA A 678 -11.57 -1.26 -15.60
C ALA A 678 -12.39 -0.98 -14.33
N GLY A 679 -11.93 -0.10 -13.43
CA GLY A 679 -12.58 0.11 -12.14
C GLY A 679 -13.99 0.70 -12.26
N GLU A 680 -14.20 1.61 -13.21
CA GLU A 680 -15.53 2.20 -13.43
C GLU A 680 -16.52 1.17 -13.98
N ASP A 681 -16.13 0.36 -14.97
CA ASP A 681 -17.02 -0.64 -15.57
C ASP A 681 -17.36 -1.77 -14.57
N LYS A 682 -16.40 -2.15 -13.73
CA LYS A 682 -16.55 -3.25 -12.76
C LYS A 682 -17.28 -2.84 -11.48
N TRP A 683 -17.01 -1.62 -11.00
CA TRP A 683 -17.39 -1.19 -9.65
C TRP A 683 -18.06 0.19 -9.58
N ALA A 684 -18.36 0.80 -10.74
CA ALA A 684 -18.90 2.16 -10.84
C ALA A 684 -18.01 3.23 -10.16
N THR A 685 -16.72 2.94 -9.97
CA THR A 685 -15.79 3.84 -9.28
C THR A 685 -15.05 4.74 -10.27
N GLN A 686 -15.38 6.02 -10.27
CA GLN A 686 -14.62 7.04 -10.98
C GLN A 686 -13.26 7.30 -10.32
N SER A 687 -12.27 7.75 -11.11
CA SER A 687 -10.97 8.17 -10.60
C SER A 687 -10.43 9.38 -11.38
N GLY A 688 -9.91 10.36 -10.66
CA GLY A 688 -9.28 11.55 -11.23
C GLY A 688 -7.77 11.42 -11.46
N LEU A 689 -7.19 10.23 -11.23
CA LEU A 689 -5.75 10.01 -11.22
C LEU A 689 -5.09 10.41 -12.54
N VAL A 690 -3.97 11.14 -12.44
CA VAL A 690 -3.10 11.48 -13.57
C VAL A 690 -1.82 10.67 -13.49
N LEU A 691 -1.44 10.03 -14.60
CA LEU A 691 -0.17 9.33 -14.76
C LEU A 691 0.71 10.16 -15.69
N LEU A 692 1.83 10.68 -15.17
CA LEU A 692 2.86 11.32 -15.98
C LEU A 692 3.95 10.29 -16.32
N LEU A 693 4.08 9.97 -17.61
CA LEU A 693 4.96 8.92 -18.13
C LEU A 693 6.01 9.53 -19.08
N PRO A 694 7.21 9.90 -18.60
CA PRO A 694 8.23 10.50 -19.45
C PRO A 694 8.56 9.64 -20.67
N HIS A 695 8.27 10.15 -21.87
CA HIS A 695 8.29 9.42 -23.13
C HIS A 695 9.12 10.20 -24.17
N GLY A 696 9.83 9.48 -25.04
CA GLY A 696 10.49 10.05 -26.21
C GLY A 696 11.71 9.26 -26.65
N TYR A 697 11.87 9.03 -27.95
CA TYR A 697 13.01 8.29 -28.51
C TYR A 697 14.18 9.24 -28.75
N GLU A 698 15.12 9.25 -27.81
CA GLU A 698 16.24 10.20 -27.77
C GLU A 698 17.62 9.48 -27.79
N GLY A 699 17.63 8.19 -28.15
CA GLY A 699 18.84 7.37 -28.22
C GLY A 699 19.40 6.94 -26.86
N GLN A 700 18.53 6.84 -25.83
CA GLN A 700 18.90 6.48 -24.45
C GLN A 700 18.73 4.99 -24.12
N GLY A 701 18.41 4.14 -25.10
CA GLY A 701 18.18 2.71 -24.89
C GLY A 701 16.71 2.35 -24.62
N ALA A 702 16.46 1.05 -24.44
CA ALA A 702 15.11 0.50 -24.41
C ALA A 702 14.33 0.90 -23.14
N GLU A 703 14.98 1.05 -22.00
CA GLU A 703 14.33 1.34 -20.71
C GLU A 703 14.21 2.84 -20.39
N HIS A 704 14.50 3.72 -21.37
CA HIS A 704 14.45 5.17 -21.21
C HIS A 704 13.84 5.87 -22.43
N SER A 705 12.93 5.22 -23.14
CA SER A 705 12.38 5.71 -24.41
C SER A 705 10.85 5.69 -24.46
N SER A 706 10.19 4.67 -23.92
CA SER A 706 8.80 4.38 -24.21
C SER A 706 7.98 4.07 -22.96
N GLY A 707 7.03 4.95 -22.63
CA GLY A 707 5.90 4.64 -21.76
C GLY A 707 4.88 3.63 -22.33
N ARG A 708 5.20 2.93 -23.42
CA ARG A 708 4.37 1.90 -24.09
C ARG A 708 2.93 2.34 -24.34
N MET A 709 2.80 3.47 -25.04
CA MET A 709 1.52 4.04 -25.44
C MET A 709 0.57 3.03 -26.08
N GLU A 710 1.10 2.10 -26.86
CA GLU A 710 0.33 1.03 -27.49
C GLU A 710 -0.45 0.16 -26.48
N ARG A 711 0.05 -0.01 -25.26
CA ARG A 711 -0.57 -0.85 -24.23
C ARG A 711 -1.77 -0.16 -23.60
N PHE A 712 -1.66 1.13 -23.29
CA PHE A 712 -2.79 1.91 -22.81
C PHE A 712 -3.87 2.04 -23.88
N LEU A 713 -3.50 2.35 -25.13
CA LEU A 713 -4.46 2.45 -26.24
C LEU A 713 -5.18 1.13 -26.55
N GLN A 714 -4.54 -0.02 -26.30
CA GLN A 714 -5.19 -1.33 -26.42
C GLN A 714 -6.26 -1.54 -25.34
N GLN A 715 -6.09 -0.94 -24.17
CA GLN A 715 -7.03 -1.06 -23.04
C GLN A 715 -8.14 -0.01 -23.07
N CYS A 716 -8.10 0.94 -24.00
CA CYS A 716 -9.09 1.98 -24.13
C CYS A 716 -10.40 1.44 -24.74
N ALA A 717 -11.48 1.50 -23.96
CA ALA A 717 -12.86 1.19 -24.34
C ALA A 717 -13.83 2.01 -23.49
N ASP A 718 -15.08 2.21 -23.94
CA ASP A 718 -16.18 2.82 -23.15
C ASP A 718 -15.82 4.07 -22.33
N LEU A 719 -14.97 4.94 -22.91
CA LEU A 719 -14.47 6.17 -22.29
C LEU A 719 -13.80 5.94 -20.91
N ASN A 720 -13.24 4.75 -20.67
CA ASN A 720 -12.66 4.34 -19.40
C ASN A 720 -11.49 5.23 -18.92
N MET A 721 -10.68 5.75 -19.85
CA MET A 721 -9.55 6.62 -19.54
C MET A 721 -9.33 7.68 -20.63
N GLN A 722 -8.37 8.56 -20.42
CA GLN A 722 -7.90 9.55 -21.39
C GLN A 722 -6.43 9.29 -21.69
N VAL A 723 -6.04 9.27 -22.96
CA VAL A 723 -4.65 9.05 -23.38
C VAL A 723 -4.17 10.24 -24.19
N VAL A 724 -3.14 10.92 -23.71
CA VAL A 724 -2.69 12.23 -24.22
C VAL A 724 -1.16 12.28 -24.33
N ASN A 725 -0.66 12.94 -25.37
CA ASN A 725 0.77 13.22 -25.57
C ASN A 725 0.93 14.66 -26.06
N THR A 726 0.99 15.58 -25.08
CA THR A 726 1.00 17.01 -25.37
C THR A 726 2.31 17.46 -26.02
N SER A 727 2.26 18.47 -26.88
CA SER A 727 3.45 19.05 -27.54
C SER A 727 3.80 20.47 -27.09
N THR A 728 2.89 21.20 -26.42
CA THR A 728 3.17 22.59 -25.97
C THR A 728 2.91 22.78 -24.46
N PRO A 729 3.65 23.69 -23.80
CA PRO A 729 3.42 24.01 -22.39
C PRO A 729 1.99 24.49 -22.08
N ALA A 730 1.40 25.36 -22.91
CA ALA A 730 0.02 25.82 -22.69
C ALA A 730 -1.01 24.70 -22.81
N ASN A 731 -0.84 23.75 -23.74
CA ASN A 731 -1.77 22.63 -23.85
C ASN A 731 -1.67 21.72 -22.61
N HIS A 732 -0.46 21.51 -22.08
CA HIS A 732 -0.26 20.78 -20.84
C HIS A 732 -0.89 21.49 -19.62
N PHE A 733 -0.76 22.83 -19.53
CA PHE A 733 -1.44 23.64 -18.51
C PHE A 733 -2.97 23.43 -18.55
N HIS A 734 -3.56 23.50 -19.74
CA HIS A 734 -5.00 23.31 -19.90
C HIS A 734 -5.42 21.86 -19.63
N LEU A 735 -4.61 20.88 -19.99
CA LEU A 735 -4.87 19.46 -19.73
C LEU A 735 -5.02 19.18 -18.23
N LEU A 736 -4.08 19.66 -17.41
CA LEU A 736 -4.11 19.44 -15.97
C LEU A 736 -5.33 20.12 -15.34
N ARG A 737 -5.66 21.34 -15.77
CA ARG A 737 -6.87 22.05 -15.29
C ARG A 737 -8.16 21.37 -15.75
N ARG A 738 -8.19 20.84 -16.97
CA ARG A 738 -9.35 20.11 -17.52
C ARG A 738 -9.75 18.93 -16.63
N GLN A 739 -8.77 18.25 -16.04
CA GLN A 739 -9.00 17.12 -15.14
C GLN A 739 -9.89 17.49 -13.94
N ILE A 740 -9.83 18.74 -13.49
CA ILE A 740 -10.59 19.24 -12.34
C ILE A 740 -11.84 20.03 -12.75
N LYS A 741 -11.78 20.74 -13.88
CA LYS A 741 -12.89 21.57 -14.37
C LYS A 741 -14.06 20.80 -14.97
N ARG A 742 -13.93 19.48 -15.14
CA ARG A 742 -15.05 18.59 -15.44
C ARG A 742 -15.84 18.29 -14.17
N ASP A 743 -17.13 18.01 -14.31
CA ASP A 743 -18.04 17.57 -13.24
C ASP A 743 -18.12 16.03 -13.13
N PHE A 744 -17.14 15.34 -13.74
CA PHE A 744 -16.89 13.90 -13.66
C PHE A 744 -15.37 13.66 -13.60
N ARG A 745 -14.95 12.43 -13.29
CA ARG A 745 -13.53 12.04 -13.26
C ARG A 745 -13.27 10.80 -14.11
N LYS A 746 -12.19 10.85 -14.90
CA LYS A 746 -11.65 9.73 -15.67
C LYS A 746 -10.12 9.73 -15.55
N PRO A 747 -9.46 8.59 -15.36
CA PRO A 747 -8.01 8.53 -15.34
C PRO A 747 -7.39 9.20 -16.57
N LEU A 748 -6.26 9.86 -16.39
CA LEU A 748 -5.54 10.58 -17.43
C LEU A 748 -4.11 10.06 -17.55
N VAL A 749 -3.81 9.41 -18.66
CA VAL A 749 -2.48 8.93 -19.01
C VAL A 749 -1.80 9.94 -19.93
N VAL A 750 -0.72 10.54 -19.45
CA VAL A 750 0.05 11.56 -20.17
C VAL A 750 1.44 11.04 -20.50
N PHE A 751 1.77 10.95 -21.77
CA PHE A 751 3.15 10.75 -22.21
C PHE A 751 3.89 12.08 -22.07
N SER A 752 4.44 12.32 -20.89
CA SER A 752 5.12 13.57 -20.54
C SER A 752 6.48 13.67 -21.24
N PRO A 753 6.99 14.88 -21.50
CA PRO A 753 8.19 15.03 -22.31
C PRO A 753 9.49 14.88 -21.52
N LYS A 754 10.57 14.65 -22.26
CA LYS A 754 11.96 14.82 -21.79
C LYS A 754 12.65 15.95 -22.57
N MET A 755 12.83 15.79 -23.88
CA MET A 755 13.41 16.82 -24.75
C MET A 755 12.64 18.15 -24.73
N LEU A 756 11.30 18.12 -24.75
CA LEU A 756 10.49 19.36 -24.80
C LEU A 756 10.56 20.20 -23.53
N LEU A 757 11.06 19.67 -22.41
CA LEU A 757 11.21 20.43 -21.16
C LEU A 757 12.09 21.67 -21.33
N ARG A 758 13.02 21.65 -22.30
CA ARG A 758 13.97 22.75 -22.56
C ARG A 758 14.10 23.10 -24.04
N TYR A 759 13.20 22.59 -24.89
CA TYR A 759 13.31 22.83 -26.32
C TYR A 759 12.92 24.29 -26.65
N PRO A 760 13.76 25.09 -27.33
CA PRO A 760 13.54 26.54 -27.47
C PRO A 760 12.24 26.97 -28.15
N ASP A 761 11.70 26.13 -29.03
CA ASP A 761 10.41 26.36 -29.71
C ASP A 761 9.22 25.71 -28.98
N ALA A 762 9.48 24.93 -27.93
CA ALA A 762 8.45 24.34 -27.07
C ALA A 762 8.17 25.29 -25.89
N THR A 763 7.81 26.52 -26.21
CA THR A 763 7.41 27.56 -25.24
C THR A 763 6.02 28.07 -25.55
N SER A 764 5.30 28.56 -24.54
CA SER A 764 3.98 29.17 -24.69
C SER A 764 3.86 30.50 -23.96
N SER A 765 2.91 31.31 -24.40
CA SER A 765 2.53 32.58 -23.78
C SER A 765 1.46 32.40 -22.69
N LEU A 766 1.40 33.34 -21.77
CA LEU A 766 0.30 33.51 -20.82
C LEU A 766 -1.02 33.82 -21.53
N ASP A 767 -1.01 34.43 -22.72
CA ASP A 767 -2.23 34.66 -23.49
C ASP A 767 -2.88 33.36 -23.96
N GLU A 768 -2.07 32.37 -24.37
CA GLU A 768 -2.57 31.03 -24.69
C GLU A 768 -3.23 30.40 -23.45
N MET A 769 -2.59 30.50 -22.28
CA MET A 769 -3.16 29.99 -21.02
C MET A 769 -4.37 30.79 -20.51
N ALA A 770 -4.47 32.07 -20.86
CA ALA A 770 -5.55 32.93 -20.40
C ALA A 770 -6.82 32.79 -21.21
N LYS A 771 -6.68 32.69 -22.53
CA LYS A 771 -7.80 32.70 -23.48
C LYS A 771 -8.10 31.32 -24.06
N GLY A 772 -7.15 30.39 -23.96
CA GLY A 772 -7.27 29.05 -24.52
C GLY A 772 -8.01 28.05 -23.64
N CYS A 773 -8.08 26.84 -24.20
CA CYS A 773 -8.49 25.61 -23.56
C CYS A 773 -7.65 24.47 -24.16
N PHE A 774 -7.78 23.26 -23.61
CA PHE A 774 -7.07 22.11 -24.16
C PHE A 774 -7.50 21.89 -25.61
N GLN A 775 -6.52 21.73 -26.50
CA GLN A 775 -6.71 21.44 -27.91
C GLN A 775 -6.42 19.96 -28.14
N GLU A 776 -7.45 19.17 -28.44
CA GLU A 776 -7.31 17.74 -28.74
C GLU A 776 -6.51 17.50 -30.03
N VAL A 777 -6.65 18.41 -31.00
CA VAL A 777 -5.95 18.39 -32.28
C VAL A 777 -5.46 19.79 -32.60
N MET A 778 -4.17 19.93 -32.93
CA MET A 778 -3.57 21.21 -33.30
C MET A 778 -3.14 21.22 -34.77
N ASP A 779 -3.64 22.22 -35.49
CA ASP A 779 -3.28 22.46 -36.89
C ASP A 779 -1.81 22.90 -37.05
N ASP A 780 -1.30 22.89 -38.29
CA ASP A 780 0.03 23.46 -38.60
C ASP A 780 -0.10 24.98 -38.81
N PRO A 781 0.38 25.82 -37.89
CA PRO A 781 0.21 27.28 -37.99
C PRO A 781 1.01 27.91 -39.13
N THR A 782 1.95 27.17 -39.73
CA THR A 782 2.81 27.66 -40.82
C THR A 782 2.35 27.17 -42.21
N ALA A 783 1.36 26.27 -42.26
CA ALA A 783 0.90 25.68 -43.51
C ALA A 783 0.03 26.65 -44.31
N VAL A 784 0.36 26.83 -45.59
CA VAL A 784 -0.45 27.59 -46.53
C VAL A 784 -1.35 26.61 -47.28
N ALA A 785 -2.61 26.48 -46.86
CA ALA A 785 -3.52 25.40 -47.25
C ALA A 785 -3.56 25.06 -48.76
N LYS A 786 -3.51 26.08 -49.63
CA LYS A 786 -3.50 25.92 -51.10
C LYS A 786 -2.26 25.19 -51.66
N ASN A 787 -1.15 25.20 -50.92
CA ASN A 787 0.11 24.57 -51.32
C ASN A 787 0.22 23.13 -50.81
N ILE A 788 -0.65 22.73 -49.86
CA ILE A 788 -0.55 21.45 -49.17
C ILE A 788 -1.21 20.35 -49.99
N ASP A 789 -0.44 19.32 -50.33
CA ASP A 789 -0.95 18.09 -50.93
C ASP A 789 -0.67 16.83 -50.08
N THR A 790 0.03 16.98 -48.95
CA THR A 790 0.30 15.90 -48.01
C THR A 790 0.06 16.38 -46.59
N ILE A 791 -0.75 15.65 -45.82
CA ILE A 791 -0.97 15.91 -44.40
C ILE A 791 -0.21 14.85 -43.61
N VAL A 792 0.54 15.29 -42.61
CA VAL A 792 1.25 14.43 -41.66
C VAL A 792 0.57 14.58 -40.31
N LEU A 793 -0.17 13.56 -39.90
CA LEU A 793 -0.66 13.41 -38.53
C LEU A 793 0.48 12.87 -37.66
N CYS A 794 0.70 13.47 -36.50
CA CYS A 794 1.72 13.01 -35.54
C CYS A 794 1.32 13.34 -34.10
N SER A 795 2.12 12.93 -33.12
CA SER A 795 1.89 13.25 -31.71
C SER A 795 3.21 13.51 -30.98
N GLY A 796 3.17 14.36 -29.94
CA GLY A 796 4.32 14.66 -29.08
C GLY A 796 5.52 15.29 -29.78
N LYS A 797 6.73 14.99 -29.27
CA LYS A 797 7.98 15.68 -29.64
C LYS A 797 8.38 15.54 -31.11
N PHE A 798 7.95 14.47 -31.78
CA PHE A 798 8.39 14.18 -33.14
C PHE A 798 7.97 15.26 -34.13
N TYR A 799 6.90 16.01 -33.81
CA TYR A 799 6.51 17.23 -34.52
C TYR A 799 7.70 18.18 -34.71
N TYR A 800 8.44 18.50 -33.65
CA TYR A 800 9.52 19.48 -33.70
C TYR A 800 10.69 18.99 -34.57
N GLU A 801 11.08 17.73 -34.43
CA GLU A 801 12.16 17.13 -35.22
C GLU A 801 11.81 17.11 -36.72
N MET A 802 10.56 16.78 -37.06
CA MET A 802 10.07 16.83 -38.44
C MET A 802 10.04 18.27 -38.99
N LYS A 803 9.61 19.27 -38.20
CA LYS A 803 9.58 20.67 -38.64
C LYS A 803 10.97 21.22 -38.95
N VAL A 804 11.96 20.89 -38.11
CA VAL A 804 13.36 21.24 -38.37
C VAL A 804 13.82 20.61 -39.69
N LYS A 805 13.59 19.30 -39.85
CA LYS A 805 14.00 18.60 -41.08
C LYS A 805 13.29 19.11 -42.33
N ALA A 806 12.00 19.45 -42.23
CA ALA A 806 11.21 20.03 -43.31
C ALA A 806 11.77 21.39 -43.74
N ALA A 807 12.16 22.24 -42.78
CA ALA A 807 12.77 23.54 -43.06
C ALA A 807 14.14 23.39 -43.75
N GLU A 808 14.99 22.46 -43.27
CA GLU A 808 16.29 22.16 -43.91
C GLU A 808 16.14 21.71 -45.38
N LEU A 809 15.08 20.94 -45.67
CA LEU A 809 14.78 20.43 -47.02
C LEU A 809 13.93 21.40 -47.86
N GLY A 810 13.52 22.55 -47.31
CA GLY A 810 12.71 23.54 -48.03
C GLY A 810 11.29 23.07 -48.36
N VAL A 811 10.73 22.14 -47.59
CA VAL A 811 9.42 21.51 -47.84
C VAL A 811 8.28 22.51 -47.62
N LYS A 812 7.42 22.67 -48.63
CA LYS A 812 6.28 23.61 -48.59
C LYS A 812 4.91 22.97 -48.88
N ASN A 813 4.89 21.71 -49.30
CA ASN A 813 3.67 20.98 -49.69
C ASN A 813 3.11 20.07 -48.59
N MET A 814 3.72 20.05 -47.40
CA MET A 814 3.32 19.20 -46.28
C MET A 814 2.83 20.04 -45.09
N ALA A 815 1.73 19.62 -44.46
CA ALA A 815 1.23 20.19 -43.20
C ALA A 815 1.39 19.18 -42.06
N PHE A 816 1.94 19.60 -40.92
CA PHE A 816 2.19 18.75 -39.75
C PHE A 816 1.16 19.02 -38.66
N VAL A 817 0.14 18.16 -38.59
CA VAL A 817 -1.01 18.26 -37.67
C VAL A 817 -0.75 17.37 -36.47
N ARG A 818 -0.90 17.91 -35.26
CA ARG A 818 -0.64 17.20 -34.01
C ARG A 818 -1.94 16.67 -33.43
N ILE A 819 -1.97 15.37 -33.15
CA ILE A 819 -3.02 14.70 -32.38
C ILE A 819 -2.53 14.65 -30.93
N GLU A 820 -3.02 15.58 -30.11
CA GLU A 820 -2.60 15.72 -28.72
C GLU A 820 -3.35 14.72 -27.84
N GLN A 821 -4.66 14.53 -28.10
CA GLN A 821 -5.48 13.48 -27.47
C GLN A 821 -5.63 12.29 -28.41
N LEU A 822 -5.14 11.14 -27.97
CA LEU A 822 -5.19 9.88 -28.72
C LEU A 822 -6.43 9.06 -28.35
N TYR A 823 -6.90 9.16 -27.10
CA TYR A 823 -8.16 8.56 -26.65
C TYR A 823 -8.87 9.43 -25.60
N PRO A 824 -10.22 9.58 -25.65
CA PRO A 824 -11.09 9.24 -26.78
C PRO A 824 -10.67 9.97 -28.06
N LEU A 825 -10.73 9.30 -29.22
CA LEU A 825 -10.19 9.83 -30.46
C LEU A 825 -11.03 11.02 -30.95
N PRO A 826 -10.46 12.23 -31.12
CA PRO A 826 -11.18 13.45 -31.48
C PRO A 826 -11.52 13.51 -32.98
N THR A 827 -12.33 12.56 -33.45
CA THR A 827 -12.59 12.30 -34.87
C THR A 827 -13.15 13.54 -35.58
N ALA A 828 -14.11 14.25 -34.97
CA ALA A 828 -14.70 15.45 -35.55
C ALA A 828 -13.66 16.57 -35.76
N GLN A 829 -12.75 16.76 -34.81
CA GLN A 829 -11.66 17.74 -34.88
C GLN A 829 -10.63 17.36 -35.94
N ILE A 830 -10.29 16.06 -36.04
CA ILE A 830 -9.39 15.54 -37.09
C ILE A 830 -10.00 15.82 -38.47
N GLU A 831 -11.25 15.42 -38.70
CA GLU A 831 -11.96 15.62 -39.97
C GLU A 831 -12.05 17.11 -40.36
N ALA A 832 -12.34 17.97 -39.38
CA ALA A 832 -12.41 19.42 -39.60
C ALA A 832 -11.07 20.01 -40.07
N ILE A 833 -9.93 19.50 -39.58
CA ILE A 833 -8.61 19.93 -40.05
C ILE A 833 -8.31 19.34 -41.43
N LEU A 834 -8.58 18.06 -41.64
CA LEU A 834 -8.37 17.39 -42.94
C LEU A 834 -9.11 18.13 -44.06
N ALA A 835 -10.34 18.60 -43.80
CA ALA A 835 -11.16 19.34 -44.76
C ALA A 835 -10.56 20.70 -45.20
N LYS A 836 -9.61 21.27 -44.45
CA LYS A 836 -8.94 22.53 -44.82
C LYS A 836 -7.96 22.35 -45.98
N TYR A 837 -7.48 21.14 -46.21
CA TYR A 837 -6.39 20.84 -47.13
C TYR A 837 -6.88 19.97 -48.29
N LYS A 838 -6.37 20.22 -49.51
CA LYS A 838 -6.65 19.36 -50.69
C LYS A 838 -5.59 18.27 -50.81
N ALA A 839 -5.41 17.50 -49.73
CA ALA A 839 -4.35 16.52 -49.64
C ALA A 839 -4.61 15.27 -50.48
N LYS A 840 -3.57 14.80 -51.16
CA LYS A 840 -3.51 13.51 -51.86
C LYS A 840 -3.03 12.39 -50.95
N ASN A 841 -2.16 12.73 -50.00
CA ASN A 841 -1.57 11.78 -49.06
C ASN A 841 -1.94 12.18 -47.63
N VAL A 842 -2.35 11.20 -46.83
CA VAL A 842 -2.54 11.36 -45.38
C VAL A 842 -1.62 10.36 -44.70
N LEU A 843 -0.66 10.86 -43.94
CA LEU A 843 0.37 10.07 -43.29
C LEU A 843 0.14 10.09 -41.77
N TRP A 844 0.41 8.97 -41.10
CA TRP A 844 0.65 8.94 -39.66
C TRP A 844 2.16 8.78 -39.45
N ALA A 845 2.82 9.79 -38.89
CA ALA A 845 4.25 9.77 -38.62
C ALA A 845 4.50 9.68 -37.12
N GLN A 846 5.27 8.66 -36.72
CA GLN A 846 5.63 8.44 -35.33
C GLN A 846 7.08 8.00 -35.20
N GLU A 847 7.67 8.23 -34.04
CA GLU A 847 9.03 7.82 -33.75
C GLU A 847 9.10 6.36 -33.29
N GLU A 848 8.04 5.83 -32.73
CA GLU A 848 7.96 4.48 -32.19
C GLU A 848 7.99 3.41 -33.31
N PRO A 849 8.48 2.19 -33.02
CA PRO A 849 8.37 1.03 -33.91
C PRO A 849 6.94 0.78 -34.36
N ALA A 850 6.76 0.20 -35.54
CA ALA A 850 5.44 -0.05 -36.12
C ALA A 850 4.51 -0.95 -35.26
N ASN A 851 5.04 -1.73 -34.33
CA ASN A 851 4.27 -2.52 -33.36
C ASN A 851 4.07 -1.81 -32.01
N MET A 852 4.42 -0.52 -31.92
CA MET A 852 4.37 0.31 -30.71
C MET A 852 3.79 1.69 -31.05
N GLY A 853 3.70 2.57 -30.05
CA GLY A 853 3.12 3.90 -30.24
C GLY A 853 1.65 3.83 -30.64
N ALA A 854 1.14 4.85 -31.30
CA ALA A 854 -0.27 4.91 -31.67
C ALA A 854 -0.60 4.32 -33.06
N TRP A 855 0.37 3.88 -33.86
CA TRP A 855 0.13 3.47 -35.26
C TRP A 855 -1.01 2.46 -35.40
N MET A 856 -1.00 1.37 -34.63
CA MET A 856 -2.05 0.34 -34.74
C MET A 856 -3.43 0.88 -34.34
N HIS A 857 -3.49 1.75 -33.33
CA HIS A 857 -4.73 2.40 -32.89
C HIS A 857 -5.25 3.36 -33.96
N MET A 858 -4.38 4.21 -34.53
CA MET A 858 -4.74 5.17 -35.57
C MET A 858 -5.16 4.47 -36.87
N ALA A 859 -4.41 3.45 -37.30
CA ALA A 859 -4.72 2.67 -38.50
C ALA A 859 -6.08 1.96 -38.40
N MET A 860 -6.44 1.47 -37.20
CA MET A 860 -7.73 0.81 -36.97
C MET A 860 -8.89 1.82 -36.94
N ASN A 861 -8.76 2.91 -36.18
CA ASN A 861 -9.84 3.87 -35.97
C ASN A 861 -10.03 4.84 -37.16
N LEU A 862 -8.96 5.15 -37.91
CA LEU A 862 -9.00 5.98 -39.11
C LEU A 862 -8.93 5.17 -40.40
N ARG A 863 -9.34 3.90 -40.39
CA ARG A 863 -9.32 3.00 -41.56
C ARG A 863 -10.13 3.48 -42.78
N HIS A 864 -11.00 4.47 -42.58
CA HIS A 864 -11.76 5.12 -43.65
C HIS A 864 -10.91 6.11 -44.45
N LEU A 865 -9.76 6.55 -43.91
CA LEU A 865 -8.76 7.34 -44.61
C LEU A 865 -7.73 6.40 -45.28
N PRO A 866 -7.15 6.80 -46.43
CA PRO A 866 -6.02 6.09 -47.03
C PRO A 866 -4.72 6.39 -46.26
N LEU A 867 -4.71 6.06 -44.96
CA LEU A 867 -3.66 6.41 -44.03
C LEU A 867 -2.40 5.56 -44.25
N VAL A 868 -1.24 6.21 -44.43
CA VAL A 868 0.06 5.54 -44.56
C VAL A 868 0.89 5.73 -43.30
N GLY A 869 1.36 4.64 -42.70
CA GLY A 869 2.19 4.66 -41.50
C GLY A 869 3.67 4.89 -41.82
N ILE A 870 4.25 5.93 -41.25
CA ILE A 870 5.68 6.24 -41.27
C ILE A 870 6.23 6.03 -39.86
N CYS A 871 6.83 4.86 -39.64
CA CYS A 871 7.25 4.39 -38.31
C CYS A 871 8.66 3.79 -38.38
N ARG A 872 9.33 3.64 -37.22
CA ARG A 872 10.50 2.75 -37.14
C ARG A 872 10.07 1.31 -37.46
N THR A 873 10.98 0.49 -37.96
CA THR A 873 10.71 -0.95 -38.17
C THR A 873 10.29 -1.60 -36.85
N ALA A 874 9.30 -2.50 -36.90
CA ALA A 874 8.84 -3.24 -35.74
C ALA A 874 10.02 -3.93 -35.01
N SER A 875 9.98 -3.92 -33.68
CA SER A 875 11.03 -4.48 -32.82
C SER A 875 10.47 -5.09 -31.54
N ALA A 876 11.20 -6.05 -30.98
CA ALA A 876 10.84 -6.65 -29.69
C ALA A 876 11.17 -5.71 -28.51
N ALA A 877 12.35 -5.09 -28.54
CA ALA A 877 12.72 -4.02 -27.62
C ALA A 877 12.08 -2.69 -28.06
N SER A 878 11.81 -1.81 -27.10
CA SER A 878 11.26 -0.47 -27.33
C SER A 878 12.18 0.37 -28.21
N ALA A 879 13.47 0.46 -27.88
CA ALA A 879 14.44 1.24 -28.64
C ALA A 879 15.78 0.51 -28.77
N GLU A 880 16.60 0.97 -29.71
CA GLU A 880 18.01 0.55 -29.83
C GLU A 880 18.88 1.02 -28.66
N GLY A 881 19.81 0.17 -28.23
CA GLY A 881 20.81 0.53 -27.20
C GLY A 881 21.98 1.38 -27.72
N SER A 882 22.11 1.59 -29.03
CA SER A 882 23.20 2.36 -29.63
C SER A 882 22.69 3.69 -30.19
N LYS A 883 23.24 4.80 -29.69
CA LYS A 883 22.95 6.15 -30.20
C LYS A 883 23.22 6.28 -31.71
N LYS A 884 24.27 5.65 -32.24
CA LYS A 884 24.55 5.67 -33.68
C LYS A 884 23.48 4.95 -34.48
N LEU A 885 22.99 3.81 -33.98
CA LEU A 885 21.89 3.09 -34.63
C LEU A 885 20.58 3.89 -34.55
N HIS A 886 20.37 4.62 -33.45
CA HIS A 886 19.23 5.52 -33.29
C HIS A 886 19.22 6.59 -34.37
N GLU A 887 20.34 7.27 -34.58
CA GLU A 887 20.52 8.29 -35.62
C GLU A 887 20.32 7.71 -37.03
N ILE A 888 20.83 6.50 -37.30
CA ILE A 888 20.62 5.81 -38.59
C ILE A 888 19.13 5.53 -38.83
N ARG A 889 18.43 5.02 -37.82
CA ARG A 889 16.98 4.72 -37.90
C ARG A 889 16.14 5.98 -38.03
N LEU A 890 16.48 7.04 -37.31
CA LEU A 890 15.82 8.34 -37.44
C LEU A 890 16.03 8.93 -38.83
N LYS A 891 17.24 8.86 -39.38
CA LYS A 891 17.52 9.28 -40.76
C LYS A 891 16.70 8.48 -41.79
N LYS A 892 16.58 7.16 -41.59
CA LYS A 892 15.71 6.33 -42.43
C LYS A 892 14.25 6.76 -42.32
N LEU A 893 13.76 6.99 -41.11
CA LEU A 893 12.40 7.45 -40.86
C LEU A 893 12.11 8.78 -41.58
N PHE A 894 13.03 9.74 -41.53
CA PHE A 894 12.91 10.98 -42.30
C PHE A 894 12.96 10.74 -43.82
N THR A 895 13.81 9.83 -44.28
CA THR A 895 13.88 9.50 -45.72
C THR A 895 12.54 8.97 -46.21
N ASP A 896 11.92 8.07 -45.44
CA ASP A 896 10.62 7.49 -45.77
C ASP A 896 9.49 8.54 -45.69
N LEU A 897 9.53 9.45 -44.70
CA LEU A 897 8.56 10.56 -44.56
C LEU A 897 8.65 11.58 -45.70
N PHE A 898 9.84 12.08 -46.00
CA PHE A 898 10.04 13.17 -46.95
C PHE A 898 10.11 12.70 -48.41
N ALA A 899 9.95 11.40 -48.67
CA ALA A 899 9.66 10.89 -50.01
C ALA A 899 8.35 11.48 -50.61
N TYR A 900 7.48 12.04 -49.76
CA TYR A 900 6.24 12.72 -50.15
C TYR A 900 6.39 14.26 -50.31
N ALA A 901 7.60 14.80 -50.11
CA ALA A 901 7.89 16.22 -50.35
C ALA A 901 8.11 16.52 -51.85
N LYS A 902 7.91 17.78 -52.26
CA LYS A 902 8.09 18.28 -53.64
C LYS A 902 9.26 19.22 -53.81
#